data_AF-V6IEB8-F1
#
_entry.id   AF-V6IEB8-F1
#
_cell.length_a   1.000
_cell.length_b   1.000
_cell.length_c   1.000
_cell.angle_alpha   90.00
_cell.angle_beta   90.00
_cell.angle_gamma   90.00
#
_symmetry.space_group_name_H-M   'P 1'
#
loop_
_entity.id
_entity.type
_entity.pdbx_description
1 polymer ?
#
loop_
_entity_poly.entity_id
_entity_poly.type
_entity_poly.pdbx_seq_one_letter_code
_entity_poly.pdbx_strand_id
1 'polypeptide(L)'
;MSLGFKFFFWAVFGILLILPLFSFYPWKFRIVFVFLFVCFAVLDVLFPLVATFFLAASGVFFGNHPGGRFLELQDCLWIFWCVRGIVENYFRGNKIFTDTFWKHPIGILLLLFFGAGALSLIANPDLFLDFRFYQKGWFWFLHSTELEPAYPIKLLFLGILFLFGLIARKNWLGSVPAFSATNPVYRVFALGVVAGMIVSIAVGWLEYFSQTVKSILNFYHYWLDGYKLFALSHSLIPSLKRFLPKFGIQSLFWNRSWFSIYLISGLPFLFYWVFARSKYSKTGILKKMQILKNGGLSPGLGKWLFLSAVLLVLGVTFFWIGARGGMFSFLTFCVLSVFILPFFLVKNRNTSRTFAAVLASHFVVGGILFPLSVIWMRAGSVDPERFSHFLAGLTLGIGKPLLGGGFESYGWYNECCLNLEARSSLYHTTHNQFLQIFSGLGITGVVFYSLLWFFLFYELLKFRKSDRSILVSSVFFSSVAAVFVYSFFQEWFYLRAVYFQWIALFPFFTETKVSTFVAKRYSCFNRRNIIISLCLVLVLLFSSWFFFPTKMFRSGVYFPPGKSEYKAWILEGSGKMTLASRPELYFVTQNREMDRRSKLSISISGGYRKIYPRTIKGFKGEYMAFRTVKGKNILKTECILHQNTDPLRTLNFWSQRPLDPEPRKICSQIRIRKKIHSSAKKVLRKRFKKRS
;
A
#
# COMPACT_ATOMS: atom_id res chain seq x y z
N MET A 1 17.98 -35.32 -3.10
CA MET A 1 19.06 -34.39 -3.54
C MET A 1 20.11 -34.31 -2.44
N SER A 2 21.39 -34.47 -2.77
CA SER A 2 22.49 -34.22 -1.84
C SER A 2 22.49 -32.75 -1.38
N LEU A 3 23.02 -32.48 -0.18
CA LEU A 3 23.07 -31.13 0.38
C LEU A 3 23.85 -30.16 -0.54
N GLY A 4 24.95 -30.64 -1.14
CA GLY A 4 25.74 -29.87 -2.11
C GLY A 4 24.96 -29.47 -3.36
N PHE A 5 24.15 -30.38 -3.91
CA PHE A 5 23.32 -30.07 -5.08
C PHE A 5 22.18 -29.08 -4.75
N LYS A 6 21.55 -29.21 -3.57
CA LYS A 6 20.57 -28.23 -3.10
C LYS A 6 21.18 -26.85 -2.93
N PHE A 7 22.37 -26.78 -2.34
CA PHE A 7 23.10 -25.53 -2.14
C PHE A 7 23.42 -24.87 -3.48
N PHE A 8 24.01 -25.62 -4.42
CA PHE A 8 24.33 -25.12 -5.75
C PHE A 8 23.07 -24.61 -6.47
N PHE A 9 21.99 -25.40 -6.49
CA PHE A 9 20.74 -25.03 -7.14
C PHE A 9 20.17 -23.72 -6.58
N TRP A 10 20.07 -23.59 -5.25
CA TRP A 10 19.51 -22.39 -4.63
C TRP A 10 20.44 -21.17 -4.78
N ALA A 11 21.76 -21.35 -4.74
CA ALA A 11 22.70 -20.27 -5.01
C ALA A 11 22.58 -19.76 -6.46
N VAL A 12 22.52 -20.67 -7.44
CA VAL A 12 22.34 -20.32 -8.86
C VAL A 12 21.01 -19.60 -9.08
N PHE A 13 19.91 -20.12 -8.53
CA PHE A 13 18.60 -19.47 -8.60
C PHE A 13 18.65 -18.05 -8.01
N GLY A 14 19.31 -17.89 -6.86
CA GLY A 14 19.48 -16.58 -6.24
C GLY A 14 20.26 -15.59 -7.10
N ILE A 15 21.37 -16.03 -7.70
CA ILE A 15 22.18 -15.21 -8.61
C ILE A 15 21.35 -14.79 -9.84
N LEU A 16 20.62 -15.73 -10.46
CA LEU A 16 19.77 -15.44 -11.61
C LEU A 16 18.67 -14.42 -11.29
N LEU A 17 18.17 -14.40 -10.05
CA LEU A 17 17.13 -13.48 -9.61
C LEU A 17 17.63 -12.02 -9.52
N ILE A 18 18.89 -11.82 -9.11
CA ILE A 18 19.46 -10.48 -8.89
C ILE A 18 20.29 -9.96 -10.07
N LEU A 19 20.77 -10.83 -10.94
CA LEU A 19 21.64 -10.48 -12.05
C LEU A 19 21.06 -9.39 -12.96
N PRO A 20 19.75 -9.36 -13.29
CA PRO A 20 19.15 -8.29 -14.08
C PRO A 20 19.15 -6.91 -13.38
N LEU A 21 19.38 -6.84 -12.06
CA LEU A 21 19.45 -5.58 -11.33
C LEU A 21 20.82 -4.90 -11.50
N PHE A 22 21.87 -5.67 -11.80
CA PHE A 22 23.25 -5.17 -11.73
C PHE A 22 23.58 -4.09 -12.75
N SER A 23 22.99 -4.14 -13.94
CA SER A 23 23.18 -3.09 -14.96
C SER A 23 22.79 -1.70 -14.47
N PHE A 24 21.91 -1.61 -13.47
CA PHE A 24 21.35 -0.34 -12.97
C PHE A 24 22.10 0.22 -11.75
N TYR A 25 23.08 -0.50 -11.21
CA TYR A 25 23.86 -0.06 -10.06
C TYR A 25 25.36 0.02 -10.37
N PRO A 26 26.11 0.93 -9.71
CA PRO A 26 27.58 0.95 -9.79
C PRO A 26 28.20 -0.37 -9.33
N TRP A 27 29.38 -0.73 -9.86
CA TRP A 27 30.04 -2.02 -9.58
C TRP A 27 30.24 -2.31 -8.08
N LYS A 28 30.52 -1.27 -7.28
CA LYS A 28 30.67 -1.38 -5.82
C LYS A 28 29.40 -1.92 -5.14
N PHE A 29 28.22 -1.46 -5.59
CA PHE A 29 26.94 -1.94 -5.09
C PHE A 29 26.61 -3.35 -5.58
N ARG A 30 26.98 -3.69 -6.82
CA ARG A 30 26.78 -5.04 -7.38
C ARG A 30 27.44 -6.10 -6.49
N ILE A 31 28.70 -5.88 -6.11
CA ILE A 31 29.45 -6.82 -5.26
C ILE A 31 28.75 -7.00 -3.91
N VAL A 32 28.33 -5.90 -3.27
CA VAL A 32 27.63 -5.95 -1.98
C VAL A 32 26.29 -6.68 -2.13
N PHE A 33 25.53 -6.46 -3.20
CA PHE A 33 24.25 -7.13 -3.41
C PHE A 33 24.43 -8.63 -3.67
N VAL A 34 25.39 -9.03 -4.51
CA VAL A 34 25.73 -10.45 -4.69
C VAL A 34 26.08 -11.07 -3.35
N PHE A 35 26.99 -10.44 -2.61
CA PHE A 35 27.46 -10.97 -1.33
C PHE A 35 26.32 -11.13 -0.33
N LEU A 36 25.52 -10.09 -0.09
CA LEU A 36 24.39 -10.13 0.84
C LEU A 36 23.35 -11.16 0.42
N PHE A 37 23.06 -11.27 -0.88
CA PHE A 37 22.08 -12.22 -1.39
C PHE A 37 22.57 -13.66 -1.28
N VAL A 38 23.84 -13.93 -1.62
CA VAL A 38 24.44 -15.25 -1.45
C VAL A 38 24.49 -15.62 0.03
N CYS A 39 24.90 -14.70 0.92
CA CYS A 39 24.86 -14.91 2.36
C CYS A 39 23.45 -15.23 2.85
N PHE A 40 22.43 -14.53 2.37
CA PHE A 40 21.04 -14.82 2.70
C PHE A 40 20.59 -16.18 2.16
N ALA A 41 20.95 -16.53 0.92
CA ALA A 41 20.62 -17.82 0.32
C ALA A 41 21.28 -18.97 1.10
N VAL A 42 22.56 -18.83 1.47
CA VAL A 42 23.29 -19.78 2.34
C VAL A 42 22.60 -19.89 3.70
N LEU A 43 22.28 -18.75 4.31
CA LEU A 43 21.62 -18.69 5.62
C LEU A 43 20.25 -19.37 5.58
N ASP A 44 19.45 -19.13 4.54
CA ASP A 44 18.17 -19.78 4.37
C ASP A 44 18.37 -21.28 4.14
N VAL A 45 19.37 -21.67 3.35
CA VAL A 45 19.68 -23.08 3.07
C VAL A 45 19.98 -23.87 4.33
N LEU A 46 20.85 -23.34 5.18
CA LEU A 46 21.31 -23.99 6.40
C LEU A 46 20.35 -23.78 7.58
N PHE A 47 19.80 -22.57 7.72
CA PHE A 47 19.04 -22.12 8.88
C PHE A 47 17.77 -21.35 8.45
N PRO A 48 16.77 -22.02 7.86
CA PRO A 48 15.62 -21.35 7.25
C PRO A 48 14.75 -20.54 8.23
N LEU A 49 14.72 -20.92 9.51
CA LEU A 49 14.08 -20.12 10.56
C LEU A 49 14.86 -18.83 10.83
N VAL A 50 16.18 -18.90 10.92
CA VAL A 50 17.04 -17.72 11.14
C VAL A 50 16.93 -16.76 9.94
N ALA A 51 16.90 -17.28 8.71
CA ALA A 51 16.63 -16.46 7.53
C ALA A 51 15.25 -15.78 7.58
N THR A 52 14.22 -16.49 8.05
CA THR A 52 12.88 -15.91 8.24
C THR A 52 12.91 -14.73 9.23
N PHE A 53 13.67 -14.85 10.32
CA PHE A 53 13.86 -13.76 11.29
C PHE A 53 14.49 -12.53 10.63
N PHE A 54 15.63 -12.70 9.96
CA PHE A 54 16.33 -11.57 9.35
C PHE A 54 15.52 -10.93 8.22
N LEU A 55 14.82 -11.73 7.42
CA LEU A 55 13.97 -11.20 6.35
C LEU A 55 12.82 -10.36 6.91
N ALA A 56 12.12 -10.85 7.93
CA ALA A 56 11.06 -10.09 8.59
C ALA A 56 11.58 -8.82 9.31
N ALA A 57 12.77 -8.89 9.91
CA ALA A 57 13.41 -7.74 10.55
C ALA A 57 13.92 -6.68 9.56
N SER A 58 14.27 -7.09 8.34
CA SER A 58 14.82 -6.19 7.30
C SER A 58 13.82 -5.16 6.76
N GLY A 59 12.52 -5.31 7.09
CA GLY A 59 11.45 -4.44 6.61
C GLY A 59 11.57 -2.96 6.99
N VAL A 60 12.46 -2.61 7.93
CA VAL A 60 12.75 -1.21 8.30
C VAL A 60 13.82 -0.55 7.44
N PHE A 61 14.65 -1.34 6.76
CA PHE A 61 15.74 -0.86 5.91
C PHE A 61 15.34 -0.79 4.45
N PHE A 62 14.46 -1.71 4.03
CA PHE A 62 13.91 -1.79 2.68
C PHE A 62 12.39 -1.69 2.77
N GLY A 63 11.75 -0.84 1.96
CA GLY A 63 10.30 -0.63 2.03
C GLY A 63 9.87 0.60 2.83
N ASN A 64 10.80 1.50 3.11
CA ASN A 64 10.61 2.76 3.85
C ASN A 64 10.29 3.97 2.95
N HIS A 65 10.33 3.78 1.64
CA HIS A 65 9.87 4.69 0.60
C HIS A 65 9.42 3.84 -0.63
N PRO A 66 8.19 4.00 -1.15
CA PRO A 66 7.75 3.31 -2.37
C PRO A 66 8.43 3.90 -3.61
N GLY A 67 8.93 3.02 -4.48
CA GLY A 67 9.86 3.43 -5.55
C GLY A 67 11.24 3.88 -5.06
N GLY A 68 11.55 3.77 -3.76
CA GLY A 68 12.87 4.07 -3.23
C GLY A 68 13.92 3.08 -3.75
N ARG A 69 15.20 3.50 -3.78
CA ARG A 69 16.26 2.60 -4.26
C ARG A 69 16.34 1.33 -3.42
N PHE A 70 16.60 0.20 -4.09
CA PHE A 70 16.84 -1.12 -3.48
C PHE A 70 15.58 -1.88 -3.03
N LEU A 71 14.37 -1.38 -3.30
CA LEU A 71 13.14 -2.14 -3.11
C LEU A 71 13.14 -3.47 -3.87
N GLU A 72 13.77 -3.48 -5.04
CA GLU A 72 13.90 -4.64 -5.91
C GLU A 72 14.69 -5.75 -5.22
N LEU A 73 15.68 -5.39 -4.40
CA LEU A 73 16.45 -6.38 -3.62
C LEU A 73 15.58 -7.04 -2.56
N GLN A 74 14.72 -6.27 -1.88
CA GLN A 74 13.79 -6.82 -0.91
C GLN A 74 12.77 -7.75 -1.59
N ASP A 75 12.27 -7.38 -2.78
CA ASP A 75 11.39 -8.24 -3.57
C ASP A 75 12.07 -9.55 -3.93
N CYS A 76 13.32 -9.48 -4.42
CA CYS A 76 14.10 -10.67 -4.72
C CYS A 76 14.26 -11.57 -3.48
N LEU A 77 14.54 -11.01 -2.31
CA LEU A 77 14.68 -11.80 -1.07
C LEU A 77 13.35 -12.49 -0.68
N TRP A 78 12.22 -11.78 -0.78
CA TRP A 78 10.89 -12.38 -0.52
C TRP A 78 10.53 -13.43 -1.56
N ILE A 79 10.77 -13.17 -2.85
CA ILE A 79 10.53 -14.14 -3.92
C ILE A 79 11.35 -15.40 -3.67
N PHE A 80 12.64 -15.26 -3.39
CA PHE A 80 13.51 -16.39 -3.07
C PHE A 80 12.99 -17.19 -1.87
N TRP A 81 12.69 -16.49 -0.77
CA TRP A 81 12.19 -17.14 0.45
C TRP A 81 10.86 -17.87 0.20
N CYS A 82 9.94 -17.30 -0.58
CA CYS A 82 8.65 -17.91 -0.90
C CYS A 82 8.80 -19.11 -1.83
N VAL A 83 9.49 -18.95 -2.97
CA VAL A 83 9.70 -20.02 -3.96
C VAL A 83 10.38 -21.22 -3.33
N ARG A 84 11.43 -20.99 -2.54
CA ARG A 84 12.11 -22.06 -1.83
C ARG A 84 11.21 -22.74 -0.80
N GLY A 85 10.41 -21.98 -0.07
CA GLY A 85 9.42 -22.53 0.86
C GLY A 85 8.43 -23.46 0.16
N ILE A 86 7.89 -23.02 -0.98
CA ILE A 86 6.92 -23.78 -1.79
C ILE A 86 7.54 -25.07 -2.33
N VAL A 87 8.72 -24.97 -2.94
CA VAL A 87 9.43 -26.11 -3.55
C VAL A 87 9.85 -27.14 -2.51
N GLU A 88 10.46 -26.72 -1.38
CA GLU A 88 10.87 -27.66 -0.33
C GLU A 88 9.66 -28.29 0.38
N ASN A 89 8.56 -27.55 0.54
CA ASN A 89 7.31 -28.11 1.04
C ASN A 89 6.77 -29.21 0.10
N TYR A 90 6.78 -28.95 -1.22
CA TYR A 90 6.36 -29.93 -2.22
C TYR A 90 7.24 -31.17 -2.21
N PHE A 91 8.57 -31.02 -2.15
CA PHE A 91 9.50 -32.15 -2.09
C PHE A 91 9.37 -32.99 -0.81
N ARG A 92 8.75 -32.46 0.26
CA ARG A 92 8.38 -33.24 1.44
C ARG A 92 7.04 -33.99 1.31
N GLY A 93 6.39 -33.92 0.15
CA GLY A 93 5.09 -34.55 -0.10
C GLY A 93 3.89 -33.77 0.48
N ASN A 94 4.12 -32.57 1.04
CA ASN A 94 3.04 -31.77 1.62
C ASN A 94 2.26 -31.06 0.51
N LYS A 95 0.95 -31.29 0.45
CA LYS A 95 0.05 -30.54 -0.45
C LYS A 95 -0.34 -29.22 0.20
N ILE A 96 -0.15 -28.10 -0.51
CA ILE A 96 -0.39 -26.77 0.09
C ILE A 96 -1.86 -26.58 0.50
N PHE A 97 -2.79 -27.03 -0.34
CA PHE A 97 -4.24 -26.90 -0.14
C PHE A 97 -4.84 -27.84 0.92
N THR A 98 -4.05 -28.76 1.49
CA THR A 98 -4.54 -29.64 2.57
C THR A 98 -4.43 -28.99 3.96
N ASP A 99 -3.69 -27.88 4.09
CA ASP A 99 -3.59 -27.13 5.36
C ASP A 99 -4.97 -26.66 5.84
N THR A 100 -5.15 -26.63 7.17
CA THR A 100 -6.41 -26.24 7.82
C THR A 100 -6.85 -24.82 7.49
N PHE A 101 -5.91 -23.92 7.17
CA PHE A 101 -6.18 -22.54 6.79
C PHE A 101 -7.13 -22.45 5.60
N TRP A 102 -6.91 -23.27 4.56
CA TRP A 102 -7.73 -23.27 3.35
C TRP A 102 -9.14 -23.81 3.56
N LYS A 103 -9.36 -24.52 4.67
CA LYS A 103 -10.70 -25.01 5.08
C LYS A 103 -11.48 -23.95 5.86
N HIS A 104 -10.83 -22.84 6.25
CA HIS A 104 -11.45 -21.74 6.98
C HIS A 104 -12.04 -20.71 6.00
N PRO A 105 -13.19 -20.08 6.30
CA PRO A 105 -13.76 -19.03 5.44
C PRO A 105 -12.76 -17.93 5.08
N ILE A 106 -11.89 -17.57 6.01
CA ILE A 106 -10.85 -16.53 5.81
C ILE A 106 -9.85 -16.94 4.72
N GLY A 107 -9.39 -18.21 4.70
CA GLY A 107 -8.47 -18.66 3.66
C GLY A 107 -9.09 -18.62 2.26
N ILE A 108 -10.37 -18.98 2.16
CA ILE A 108 -11.15 -18.91 0.91
C ILE A 108 -11.37 -17.45 0.51
N LEU A 109 -11.80 -16.60 1.44
CA LEU A 109 -12.04 -15.18 1.19
C LEU A 109 -10.76 -14.45 0.76
N LEU A 110 -9.60 -14.83 1.27
CA LEU A 110 -8.33 -14.24 0.89
C LEU A 110 -7.95 -14.61 -0.55
N LEU A 111 -8.22 -15.86 -0.97
CA LEU A 111 -8.10 -16.26 -2.38
C LEU A 111 -9.10 -15.53 -3.27
N LEU A 112 -10.34 -15.37 -2.82
CA LEU A 112 -11.36 -14.62 -3.57
C LEU A 112 -11.01 -13.13 -3.68
N PHE A 113 -10.42 -12.54 -2.64
CA PHE A 113 -9.94 -11.15 -2.67
C PHE A 113 -8.80 -10.96 -3.69
N PHE A 114 -7.79 -11.85 -3.68
CA PHE A 114 -6.74 -11.82 -4.71
C PHE A 114 -7.28 -12.17 -6.11
N GLY A 115 -8.25 -13.09 -6.20
CA GLY A 115 -8.99 -13.38 -7.42
C GLY A 115 -9.67 -12.15 -7.97
N ALA A 116 -10.41 -11.40 -7.14
CA ALA A 116 -11.01 -10.13 -7.53
C ALA A 116 -9.95 -9.12 -8.00
N GLY A 117 -8.76 -9.12 -7.41
CA GLY A 117 -7.60 -8.37 -7.91
C GLY A 117 -7.19 -8.73 -9.33
N ALA A 118 -6.99 -10.02 -9.60
CA ALA A 118 -6.61 -10.49 -10.94
C ALA A 118 -7.70 -10.18 -11.97
N LEU A 119 -8.96 -10.39 -11.59
CA LEU A 119 -10.11 -10.18 -12.45
C LEU A 119 -10.34 -8.70 -12.75
N SER A 120 -10.16 -7.84 -11.75
CA SER A 120 -10.16 -6.40 -11.92
C SER A 120 -9.09 -5.97 -12.91
N LEU A 121 -7.86 -6.49 -12.83
CA LEU A 121 -6.82 -6.18 -13.80
C LEU A 121 -7.21 -6.60 -15.22
N ILE A 122 -7.71 -7.83 -15.40
CA ILE A 122 -8.16 -8.35 -16.71
C ILE A 122 -9.29 -7.49 -17.30
N ALA A 123 -10.22 -7.03 -16.46
CA ALA A 123 -11.33 -6.15 -16.87
C ALA A 123 -10.89 -4.73 -17.26
N ASN A 124 -9.59 -4.40 -17.10
CA ASN A 124 -9.03 -3.09 -17.38
C ASN A 124 -7.87 -3.20 -18.40
N PRO A 125 -8.16 -3.55 -19.67
CA PRO A 125 -7.15 -3.75 -20.71
C PRO A 125 -6.31 -2.50 -21.01
N ASP A 126 -6.79 -1.31 -20.66
CA ASP A 126 -6.03 -0.05 -20.80
C ASP A 126 -4.71 -0.10 -20.03
N LEU A 127 -4.68 -0.67 -18.81
CA LEU A 127 -3.44 -0.86 -18.06
C LEU A 127 -2.43 -1.71 -18.86
N PHE A 128 -2.91 -2.74 -19.56
CA PHE A 128 -2.09 -3.61 -20.40
C PHE A 128 -1.60 -2.94 -21.68
N LEU A 129 -2.47 -2.14 -22.32
CA LEU A 129 -2.12 -1.42 -23.54
C LEU A 129 -1.06 -0.35 -23.28
N ASP A 130 -1.00 0.19 -22.07
CA ASP A 130 -0.04 1.22 -21.71
C ASP A 130 1.37 0.71 -21.45
N PHE A 131 1.57 -0.60 -21.26
CA PHE A 131 2.93 -1.19 -21.22
C PHE A 131 3.75 -0.87 -22.48
N ARG A 132 3.12 -0.45 -23.58
CA ARG A 132 3.85 0.01 -24.78
C ARG A 132 4.71 1.26 -24.52
N PHE A 133 4.34 2.07 -23.53
CA PHE A 133 5.03 3.30 -23.17
C PHE A 133 6.11 3.13 -22.10
N TYR A 134 6.06 2.03 -21.35
CA TYR A 134 6.96 1.78 -20.24
C TYR A 134 8.07 0.80 -20.62
N GLN A 135 9.19 0.92 -19.92
CA GLN A 135 10.29 -0.02 -20.07
C GLN A 135 9.88 -1.37 -19.50
N LYS A 136 10.28 -2.45 -20.18
CA LYS A 136 9.97 -3.83 -19.77
C LYS A 136 11.27 -4.49 -19.31
N GLY A 137 11.14 -5.44 -18.40
CA GLY A 137 12.27 -6.19 -17.86
C GLY A 137 12.11 -6.46 -16.38
N TRP A 138 12.96 -7.33 -15.85
CA TRP A 138 12.87 -7.76 -14.44
C TRP A 138 13.12 -6.60 -13.47
N PHE A 139 14.13 -5.77 -13.73
CA PHE A 139 14.38 -4.56 -12.94
C PHE A 139 13.16 -3.63 -12.95
N TRP A 140 12.65 -3.27 -14.13
CA TRP A 140 11.50 -2.37 -14.28
C TRP A 140 10.23 -2.92 -13.63
N PHE A 141 9.99 -4.22 -13.75
CA PHE A 141 8.88 -4.86 -13.05
C PHE A 141 9.01 -4.73 -11.54
N LEU A 142 10.18 -5.05 -10.96
CA LEU A 142 10.40 -4.96 -9.52
C LEU A 142 10.45 -3.53 -8.99
N HIS A 143 11.00 -2.59 -9.78
CA HIS A 143 11.11 -1.17 -9.44
C HIS A 143 9.76 -0.45 -9.53
N SER A 144 8.86 -0.93 -10.38
CA SER A 144 7.67 -0.21 -10.82
C SER A 144 6.96 0.55 -9.70
N THR A 145 6.67 1.83 -9.90
CA THR A 145 5.98 2.66 -8.89
C THR A 145 4.47 2.66 -9.09
N GLU A 146 3.71 3.21 -8.14
CA GLU A 146 2.24 3.32 -8.19
C GLU A 146 1.67 4.08 -9.40
N LEU A 147 2.55 4.74 -10.15
CA LEU A 147 2.25 5.44 -11.41
C LEU A 147 2.42 4.56 -12.65
N GLU A 148 2.87 3.32 -12.48
CA GLU A 148 3.18 2.41 -13.58
C GLU A 148 2.17 1.25 -13.65
N PRO A 149 1.83 0.79 -14.87
CA PRO A 149 0.89 -0.31 -15.04
C PRO A 149 1.41 -1.65 -14.49
N ALA A 150 2.73 -1.80 -14.33
CA ALA A 150 3.35 -2.98 -13.75
C ALA A 150 3.13 -3.11 -12.24
N TYR A 151 2.90 -2.00 -11.52
CA TYR A 151 2.81 -2.01 -10.06
C TYR A 151 1.61 -2.78 -9.51
N PRO A 152 0.38 -2.61 -10.03
CA PRO A 152 -0.76 -3.47 -9.73
C PRO A 152 -0.45 -4.97 -9.83
N ILE A 153 0.20 -5.36 -10.94
CA ILE A 153 0.52 -6.76 -11.23
C ILE A 153 1.59 -7.27 -10.26
N LYS A 154 2.63 -6.48 -10.02
CA LYS A 154 3.69 -6.79 -9.07
C LYS A 154 3.13 -7.01 -7.67
N LEU A 155 2.34 -6.08 -7.14
CA LEU A 155 1.83 -6.21 -5.78
C LEU A 155 0.92 -7.42 -5.62
N LEU A 156 0.04 -7.65 -6.59
CA LEU A 156 -0.83 -8.83 -6.59
C LEU A 156 -0.01 -10.13 -6.63
N PHE A 157 0.99 -10.21 -7.53
CA PHE A 157 1.89 -11.34 -7.65
C PHE A 157 2.63 -11.62 -6.33
N LEU A 158 3.25 -10.59 -5.73
CA LEU A 158 3.99 -10.74 -4.49
C LEU A 158 3.09 -11.07 -3.30
N GLY A 159 1.87 -10.54 -3.24
CA GLY A 159 0.91 -10.85 -2.19
C GLY A 159 0.47 -12.32 -2.22
N ILE A 160 0.14 -12.83 -3.40
CA ILE A 160 -0.19 -14.25 -3.61
C ILE A 160 1.03 -15.10 -3.27
N LEU A 161 2.20 -14.77 -3.83
CA LEU A 161 3.42 -15.52 -3.59
C LEU A 161 3.79 -15.57 -2.10
N PHE A 162 3.64 -14.45 -1.39
CA PHE A 162 3.88 -14.37 0.05
C PHE A 162 2.92 -15.24 0.86
N LEU A 163 1.61 -15.21 0.56
CA LEU A 163 0.63 -16.06 1.24
C LEU A 163 0.97 -17.54 1.09
N PHE A 164 1.22 -17.99 -0.14
CA PHE A 164 1.58 -19.38 -0.42
C PHE A 164 2.94 -19.74 0.18
N GLY A 165 3.93 -18.84 0.09
CA GLY A 165 5.25 -19.00 0.69
C GLY A 165 5.19 -19.16 2.20
N LEU A 166 4.41 -18.33 2.89
CA LEU A 166 4.25 -18.38 4.35
C LEU A 166 3.60 -19.70 4.80
N ILE A 167 2.54 -20.13 4.13
CA ILE A 167 1.87 -21.41 4.44
C ILE A 167 2.79 -22.59 4.12
N ALA A 168 3.51 -22.56 2.99
CA ALA A 168 4.47 -23.59 2.63
C ALA A 168 5.61 -23.70 3.66
N ARG A 169 6.17 -22.58 4.09
CA ARG A 169 7.22 -22.53 5.12
C ARG A 169 6.72 -23.07 6.44
N LYS A 170 5.53 -22.66 6.86
CA LYS A 170 4.84 -23.17 8.04
C LYS A 170 4.68 -24.70 7.99
N ASN A 171 4.25 -25.26 6.85
CA ASN A 171 4.04 -26.69 6.69
C ASN A 171 5.35 -27.48 6.62
N TRP A 172 6.35 -26.92 5.94
CA TRP A 172 7.67 -27.50 5.82
C TRP A 172 8.42 -27.55 7.16
N LEU A 173 8.46 -26.43 7.89
CA LEU A 173 9.25 -26.25 9.11
C LEU A 173 8.44 -26.44 10.39
N GLY A 174 7.13 -26.67 10.28
CA GLY A 174 6.21 -26.87 11.40
C GLY A 174 6.22 -28.28 11.99
N SER A 175 6.97 -29.23 11.43
CA SER A 175 7.07 -30.62 11.89
C SER A 175 7.97 -30.80 13.13
N VAL A 176 7.98 -29.82 14.04
CA VAL A 176 8.63 -29.92 15.37
C VAL A 176 7.54 -30.43 16.34
N PRO A 177 7.81 -31.44 17.19
CA PRO A 177 6.80 -32.31 17.79
C PRO A 177 5.63 -31.59 18.46
N ALA A 178 4.49 -32.30 18.47
CA ALA A 178 3.12 -31.95 18.87
C ALA A 178 2.92 -31.25 20.24
N PHE A 179 3.99 -30.88 20.93
CA PHE A 179 3.99 -30.29 22.27
C PHE A 179 4.28 -28.78 22.32
N SER A 180 4.53 -28.11 21.18
CA SER A 180 4.58 -26.64 21.15
C SER A 180 3.27 -26.04 20.63
N ALA A 181 2.60 -25.23 21.45
CA ALA A 181 1.30 -24.62 21.14
C ALA A 181 1.34 -23.55 20.01
N THR A 182 2.48 -23.33 19.36
CA THR A 182 2.71 -22.24 18.39
C THR A 182 3.69 -22.66 17.31
N ASN A 183 3.36 -22.44 16.04
CA ASN A 183 4.22 -22.79 14.92
C ASN A 183 5.57 -22.01 14.97
N PRO A 184 6.72 -22.68 14.79
CA PRO A 184 8.03 -22.04 14.89
C PRO A 184 8.23 -20.93 13.85
N VAL A 185 7.72 -21.08 12.63
CA VAL A 185 7.84 -20.06 11.57
C VAL A 185 7.11 -18.79 11.97
N TYR A 186 5.88 -18.90 12.46
CA TYR A 186 5.10 -17.76 12.91
C TYR A 186 5.74 -17.04 14.09
N ARG A 187 6.26 -17.80 15.06
CA ARG A 187 6.96 -17.23 16.21
C ARG A 187 8.22 -16.46 15.78
N VAL A 188 8.99 -17.02 14.86
CA VAL A 188 10.25 -16.42 14.39
C VAL A 188 10.00 -15.23 13.47
N PHE A 189 8.98 -15.29 12.61
CA PHE A 189 8.52 -14.16 11.82
C PHE A 189 8.06 -13.00 12.72
N ALA A 190 7.22 -13.29 13.73
CA ALA A 190 6.77 -12.28 14.69
C ALA A 190 7.95 -11.66 15.47
N LEU A 191 8.92 -12.49 15.90
CA LEU A 191 10.14 -12.01 16.53
C LEU A 191 10.95 -11.09 15.60
N GLY A 192 11.03 -11.41 14.31
CA GLY A 192 11.69 -10.56 13.31
C GLY A 192 11.02 -9.20 13.17
N VAL A 193 9.68 -9.17 13.06
CA VAL A 193 8.89 -7.92 13.06
C VAL A 193 9.16 -7.09 14.32
N VAL A 194 9.14 -7.73 15.50
CA VAL A 194 9.42 -7.06 16.78
C VAL A 194 10.85 -6.51 16.84
N ALA A 195 11.84 -7.27 16.37
CA ALA A 195 13.21 -6.79 16.30
C ALA A 195 13.32 -5.55 15.40
N GLY A 196 12.67 -5.56 14.23
CA GLY A 196 12.56 -4.39 13.37
C GLY A 196 11.90 -3.20 14.07
N MET A 197 10.80 -3.41 14.80
CA MET A 197 10.15 -2.38 15.61
C MET A 197 11.12 -1.77 16.63
N ILE A 198 11.81 -2.59 17.42
CA ILE A 198 12.77 -2.13 18.44
C ILE A 198 13.88 -1.30 17.79
N VAL A 199 14.47 -1.78 16.69
CA VAL A 199 15.50 -1.04 15.95
C VAL A 199 14.97 0.31 15.46
N SER A 200 13.78 0.34 14.86
CA SER A 200 13.18 1.59 14.37
C SER A 200 12.84 2.58 15.49
N ILE A 201 12.39 2.11 16.66
CA ILE A 201 12.12 2.95 17.83
C ILE A 201 13.43 3.49 18.39
N ALA A 202 14.44 2.64 18.58
CA ALA A 202 15.75 3.05 19.10
C ALA A 202 16.41 4.09 18.19
N VAL A 203 16.44 3.85 16.87
CA VAL A 203 16.97 4.82 15.90
C VAL A 203 16.13 6.10 15.88
N GLY A 204 14.80 6.02 16.01
CA GLY A 204 13.93 7.20 16.08
C GLY A 204 14.16 8.04 17.35
N TRP A 205 14.43 7.40 18.48
CA TRP A 205 14.80 8.10 19.72
C TRP A 205 16.20 8.71 19.60
N LEU A 206 17.16 8.01 19.00
CA LEU A 206 18.48 8.58 18.72
C LEU A 206 18.40 9.76 17.74
N GLU A 207 17.54 9.70 16.71
CA GLU A 207 17.25 10.83 15.81
C GLU A 207 16.70 12.03 16.59
N TYR A 208 15.88 11.78 17.61
CA TYR A 208 15.30 12.82 18.47
C TYR A 208 16.35 13.49 19.35
N PHE A 209 17.16 12.70 20.06
CA PHE A 209 18.10 13.21 21.06
C PHE A 209 19.46 13.62 20.50
N SER A 210 19.86 13.10 19.33
CA SER A 210 21.18 13.34 18.72
C SER A 210 21.05 14.04 17.37
N GLN A 211 21.50 15.29 17.32
CA GLN A 211 21.59 16.06 16.08
C GLN A 211 22.55 15.40 15.06
N THR A 212 23.59 14.71 15.53
CA THR A 212 24.53 13.97 14.68
C THR A 212 23.83 12.81 13.96
N VAL A 213 23.09 11.98 14.70
CA VAL A 213 22.32 10.86 14.12
C VAL A 213 21.29 11.38 13.12
N LYS A 214 20.58 12.46 13.47
CA LYS A 214 19.65 13.11 12.55
C LYS A 214 20.32 13.61 11.27
N SER A 215 21.51 14.21 11.35
CA SER A 215 22.25 14.68 10.18
C SER A 215 22.70 13.50 9.29
N ILE A 216 23.16 12.40 9.89
CA ILE A 216 23.52 11.16 9.17
C ILE A 216 22.30 10.57 8.47
N LEU A 217 21.15 10.47 9.15
CA LEU A 217 19.91 9.96 8.57
C LEU A 217 19.39 10.88 7.45
N ASN A 218 19.50 12.20 7.61
CA ASN A 218 19.17 13.14 6.54
C ASN A 218 20.06 12.93 5.32
N PHE A 219 21.38 12.85 5.53
CA PHE A 219 22.33 12.59 4.45
C PHE A 219 22.04 11.27 3.76
N TYR A 220 21.75 10.21 4.52
CA TYR A 220 21.33 8.92 4.00
C TYR A 220 20.07 9.02 3.13
N HIS A 221 19.01 9.71 3.59
CA HIS A 221 17.78 9.89 2.80
C HIS A 221 18.02 10.69 1.51
N TYR A 222 18.79 11.79 1.58
CA TYR A 222 19.17 12.56 0.39
C TYR A 222 20.04 11.76 -0.57
N TRP A 223 20.96 10.95 -0.06
CA TRP A 223 21.83 10.12 -0.89
C TRP A 223 21.04 9.01 -1.61
N LEU A 224 20.06 8.40 -0.93
CA LEU A 224 19.24 7.33 -1.49
C LEU A 224 18.28 7.85 -2.56
N ASP A 225 17.46 8.87 -2.24
CA ASP A 225 16.33 9.27 -3.09
C ASP A 225 16.41 10.72 -3.60
N GLY A 226 17.46 11.47 -3.27
CA GLY A 226 17.67 12.85 -3.74
C GLY A 226 16.85 13.91 -2.98
N TYR A 227 15.92 13.51 -2.12
CA TYR A 227 15.10 14.42 -1.31
C TYR A 227 14.67 13.80 0.03
N LYS A 228 14.29 14.65 1.00
CA LYS A 228 13.65 14.26 2.27
C LYS A 228 12.44 15.13 2.56
N LEU A 229 11.31 14.52 2.93
CA LEU A 229 10.12 15.23 3.41
C LEU A 229 10.29 15.60 4.89
N PHE A 230 10.62 16.86 5.18
CA PHE A 230 10.65 17.33 6.57
C PHE A 230 9.24 17.48 7.13
N ALA A 231 8.83 16.57 8.01
CA ALA A 231 7.54 16.68 8.70
C ALA A 231 7.67 17.61 9.90
N LEU A 232 6.98 18.76 9.84
CA LEU A 232 6.78 19.63 10.99
C LEU A 232 5.98 18.88 12.07
N SER A 233 6.31 19.08 13.33
CA SER A 233 5.53 18.52 14.44
C SER A 233 4.09 19.08 14.39
N HIS A 234 3.10 18.18 14.42
CA HIS A 234 1.71 18.61 14.64
C HIS A 234 1.40 18.47 16.12
N SER A 235 1.24 19.61 16.77
CA SER A 235 0.68 19.68 18.11
C SER A 235 -0.83 19.41 18.04
N LEU A 236 -1.29 18.34 18.67
CA LEU A 236 -2.72 18.10 18.91
C LEU A 236 -3.24 18.91 20.10
N ILE A 237 -2.36 19.31 21.02
CA ILE A 237 -2.69 20.07 22.23
C ILE A 237 -1.83 21.34 22.24
N PRO A 238 -2.38 22.53 21.94
CA PRO A 238 -1.62 23.77 21.81
C PRO A 238 -0.67 24.06 22.97
N SER A 239 -1.02 23.71 24.21
CA SER A 239 -0.18 23.89 25.40
C SER A 239 1.06 23.00 25.45
N LEU A 240 1.05 21.87 24.72
CA LEU A 240 2.20 20.96 24.62
C LEU A 240 3.13 21.31 23.45
N LYS A 241 2.76 22.29 22.61
CA LYS A 241 3.59 22.74 21.47
C LYS A 241 4.99 23.18 21.89
N ARG A 242 5.14 23.75 23.10
CA ARG A 242 6.45 24.15 23.66
C ARG A 242 7.38 22.99 24.00
N PHE A 243 6.80 21.81 24.26
CA PHE A 243 7.54 20.59 24.60
C PHE A 243 7.73 19.67 23.39
N LEU A 244 7.03 19.95 22.28
CA LEU A 244 7.20 19.24 21.03
C LEU A 244 8.44 19.76 20.29
N PRO A 245 9.25 18.86 19.70
CA PRO A 245 10.39 19.26 18.89
C PRO A 245 9.92 20.09 17.69
N LYS A 246 10.84 20.86 17.08
CA LYS A 246 10.57 21.56 15.81
C LYS A 246 10.18 20.58 14.67
N PHE A 247 10.56 19.31 14.76
CA PHE A 247 10.32 18.26 13.76
C PHE A 247 9.93 16.94 14.43
N GLY A 248 8.96 16.20 13.88
CA GLY A 248 8.60 14.87 14.39
C GLY A 248 9.62 13.80 14.01
N ILE A 249 9.75 12.75 14.82
CA ILE A 249 10.65 11.63 14.51
C ILE A 249 10.13 10.85 13.31
N GLN A 250 11.03 10.49 12.39
CA GLN A 250 10.71 9.70 11.20
C GLN A 250 11.51 8.38 11.18
N SER A 251 12.57 8.29 11.98
CA SER A 251 13.49 7.15 12.06
C SER A 251 14.06 6.82 10.67
N LEU A 252 14.16 5.54 10.35
CA LEU A 252 14.55 5.01 9.03
C LEU A 252 13.51 5.22 7.92
N PHE A 253 12.38 5.88 8.23
CA PHE A 253 11.31 6.15 7.26
C PHE A 253 11.39 7.58 6.72
N TRP A 254 10.97 7.75 5.46
CA TRP A 254 10.97 9.06 4.79
C TRP A 254 9.83 9.97 5.28
N ASN A 255 8.81 9.40 5.92
CA ASN A 255 7.68 10.12 6.49
C ASN A 255 7.26 9.51 7.83
N ARG A 256 6.89 10.37 8.78
CA ARG A 256 6.34 9.99 10.09
C ARG A 256 5.11 9.08 10.00
N SER A 257 4.26 9.25 8.98
CA SER A 257 3.07 8.42 8.80
C SER A 257 3.46 6.98 8.47
N TRP A 258 4.53 6.79 7.69
CA TRP A 258 5.05 5.46 7.33
C TRP A 258 5.71 4.77 8.51
N PHE A 259 6.44 5.52 9.33
CA PHE A 259 6.94 4.97 10.60
C PHE A 259 5.78 4.55 11.51
N SER A 260 4.75 5.40 11.59
CA SER A 260 3.58 5.14 12.42
C SER A 260 2.78 3.90 12.00
N ILE A 261 2.49 3.73 10.70
CA ILE A 261 1.77 2.56 10.20
C ILE A 261 2.57 1.27 10.43
N TYR A 262 3.89 1.30 10.26
CA TYR A 262 4.76 0.15 10.54
C TYR A 262 4.69 -0.31 12.00
N LEU A 263 4.67 0.64 12.95
CA LEU A 263 4.52 0.30 14.36
C LEU A 263 3.13 -0.28 14.67
N ILE A 264 2.07 0.29 14.09
CA ILE A 264 0.69 -0.21 14.27
C ILE A 264 0.52 -1.61 13.66
N SER A 265 1.02 -1.84 12.44
CA SER A 265 0.97 -3.16 11.79
C SER A 265 1.79 -4.23 12.53
N GLY A 266 2.83 -3.82 13.26
CA GLY A 266 3.63 -4.70 14.11
C GLY A 266 2.97 -5.10 15.44
N LEU A 267 1.97 -4.36 15.95
CA LEU A 267 1.35 -4.62 17.26
C LEU A 267 0.82 -6.05 17.42
N PRO A 268 0.06 -6.62 16.47
CA PRO A 268 -0.46 -7.98 16.62
C PRO A 268 0.67 -9.02 16.75
N PHE A 269 1.78 -8.81 16.04
CA PHE A 269 2.94 -9.69 16.07
C PHE A 269 3.76 -9.55 17.37
N LEU A 270 3.88 -8.33 17.91
CA LEU A 270 4.47 -8.09 19.22
C LEU A 270 3.75 -8.88 20.29
N PHE A 271 2.43 -8.73 20.39
CA PHE A 271 1.66 -9.44 21.40
C PHE A 271 1.61 -10.94 21.12
N TYR A 272 1.55 -11.37 19.85
CA TYR A 272 1.65 -12.78 19.50
C TYR A 272 2.94 -13.38 20.06
N TRP A 273 4.10 -12.72 19.84
CA TRP A 273 5.39 -13.19 20.34
C TRP A 273 5.47 -13.21 21.88
N VAL A 274 4.98 -12.16 22.53
CA VAL A 274 4.99 -12.03 24.00
C VAL A 274 4.15 -13.13 24.66
N PHE A 275 2.94 -13.36 24.16
CA PHE A 275 1.99 -14.29 24.77
C PHE A 275 2.10 -15.73 24.25
N ALA A 276 2.79 -15.97 23.12
CA ALA A 276 3.18 -17.31 22.66
C ALA A 276 4.04 -18.08 23.69
N ARG A 277 4.69 -17.36 24.61
CA ARG A 277 5.66 -17.91 25.58
C ARG A 277 5.03 -18.63 26.78
N SER A 278 3.70 -18.72 26.88
CA SER A 278 3.02 -18.90 28.17
C SER A 278 2.78 -20.33 28.67
N LYS A 279 3.23 -21.41 28.01
CA LYS A 279 2.97 -22.77 28.58
C LYS A 279 4.17 -23.68 28.84
N TYR A 280 5.25 -23.71 28.06
CA TYR A 280 6.34 -24.68 28.31
C TYR A 280 7.70 -24.28 27.70
N SER A 281 8.45 -23.34 28.28
CA SER A 281 9.86 -23.14 27.88
C SER A 281 10.84 -23.92 28.77
N LYS A 282 11.03 -25.20 28.44
CA LYS A 282 12.19 -26.02 28.83
C LYS A 282 13.42 -25.76 27.92
N THR A 283 13.50 -24.62 27.23
CA THR A 283 14.64 -24.29 26.36
C THR A 283 15.73 -23.56 27.15
N GLY A 284 16.84 -24.26 27.37
CA GLY A 284 17.93 -23.93 28.30
C GLY A 284 18.79 -22.70 28.01
N ILE A 285 18.53 -21.93 26.96
CA ILE A 285 19.38 -20.79 26.57
C ILE A 285 19.15 -19.55 27.46
N LEU A 286 18.02 -19.48 28.18
CA LEU A 286 17.73 -18.41 29.16
C LEU A 286 17.71 -18.89 30.62
N LYS A 287 18.30 -20.05 30.94
CA LYS A 287 18.53 -20.45 32.35
C LYS A 287 19.40 -19.42 33.10
N LYS A 288 20.24 -18.65 32.41
CA LYS A 288 21.07 -17.60 33.03
C LYS A 288 20.30 -16.37 33.54
N MET A 289 19.04 -16.17 33.15
CA MET A 289 18.17 -15.18 33.81
C MET A 289 17.38 -15.77 35.01
N GLN A 290 17.62 -17.02 35.41
CA GLN A 290 17.09 -17.58 36.66
C GLN A 290 17.76 -17.01 37.92
N ILE A 291 18.70 -16.08 37.79
CA ILE A 291 19.21 -15.31 38.93
C ILE A 291 18.12 -14.37 39.49
N LEU A 292 17.07 -14.07 38.71
CA LEU A 292 15.90 -13.29 39.15
C LEU A 292 14.73 -14.16 39.66
N LYS A 293 14.99 -15.38 40.15
CA LYS A 293 13.96 -16.24 40.77
C LYS A 293 13.98 -16.24 42.31
N ASN A 294 15.02 -15.67 42.92
CA ASN A 294 15.14 -15.61 44.38
C ASN A 294 14.49 -14.35 45.00
N GLY A 295 13.91 -13.46 44.19
CA GLY A 295 13.08 -12.33 44.64
C GLY A 295 11.78 -12.30 43.85
N GLY A 296 10.66 -12.57 44.52
CA GLY A 296 9.38 -12.92 43.90
C GLY A 296 8.77 -11.86 43.00
N LEU A 297 8.49 -12.25 41.75
CA LEU A 297 7.38 -11.68 40.97
C LEU A 297 6.54 -12.83 40.40
N SER A 298 5.24 -12.79 40.65
CA SER A 298 4.32 -13.75 40.06
C SER A 298 4.34 -13.64 38.53
N PRO A 299 4.21 -14.75 37.78
CA PRO A 299 4.20 -14.72 36.32
C PRO A 299 3.05 -13.89 35.72
N GLY A 300 2.01 -13.58 36.50
CA GLY A 300 0.97 -12.62 36.15
C GLY A 300 1.44 -11.16 36.25
N LEU A 301 2.13 -10.81 37.34
CA LEU A 301 2.66 -9.46 37.58
C LEU A 301 3.69 -9.06 36.52
N GLY A 302 4.55 -9.99 36.09
CA GLY A 302 5.53 -9.75 35.03
C GLY A 302 4.91 -9.43 33.65
N LYS A 303 3.75 -10.03 33.32
CA LYS A 303 3.03 -9.71 32.08
C LYS A 303 2.42 -8.31 32.10
N TRP A 304 1.88 -7.89 33.24
CA TRP A 304 1.34 -6.54 33.43
C TRP A 304 2.43 -5.47 33.38
N LEU A 305 3.56 -5.68 34.06
CA LEU A 305 4.69 -4.75 34.00
C LEU A 305 5.24 -4.60 32.57
N PHE A 306 5.36 -5.71 31.84
CA PHE A 306 5.77 -5.67 30.44
C PHE A 306 4.75 -4.92 29.56
N LEU A 307 3.45 -5.19 29.72
CA LEU A 307 2.39 -4.49 28.99
C LEU A 307 2.43 -2.98 29.27
N SER A 308 2.58 -2.58 30.54
CA SER A 308 2.73 -1.18 30.95
C SER A 308 3.98 -0.53 30.36
N ALA A 309 5.12 -1.22 30.36
CA ALA A 309 6.35 -0.72 29.74
C ALA A 309 6.19 -0.53 28.23
N VAL A 310 5.59 -1.50 27.53
CA VAL A 310 5.30 -1.40 26.09
C VAL A 310 4.35 -0.24 25.80
N LEU A 311 3.29 -0.08 26.59
CA LEU A 311 2.33 1.02 26.46
C LEU A 311 3.01 2.38 26.65
N LEU A 312 3.91 2.51 27.63
CA LEU A 312 4.65 3.74 27.89
C LEU A 312 5.60 4.06 26.73
N VAL A 313 6.44 3.11 26.32
CA VAL A 313 7.40 3.31 25.22
C VAL A 313 6.69 3.66 23.93
N LEU A 314 5.62 2.92 23.57
CA LEU A 314 4.84 3.21 22.36
C LEU A 314 4.08 4.52 22.48
N GLY A 315 3.50 4.84 23.64
CA GLY A 315 2.80 6.10 23.88
C GLY A 315 3.70 7.32 23.69
N VAL A 316 4.89 7.29 24.30
CA VAL A 316 5.92 8.32 24.11
C VAL A 316 6.35 8.40 22.65
N THR A 317 6.58 7.25 22.02
CA THR A 317 7.00 7.20 20.61
C THR A 317 5.94 7.78 19.67
N PHE A 318 4.67 7.38 19.78
CA PHE A 318 3.59 7.93 18.94
C PHE A 318 3.37 9.43 19.18
N PHE A 319 3.54 9.90 20.41
CA PHE A 319 3.51 11.32 20.73
C PHE A 319 4.63 12.09 20.00
N TRP A 320 5.88 11.59 20.02
CA TRP A 320 7.01 12.21 19.34
C TRP A 320 6.97 12.08 17.80
N ILE A 321 6.36 11.03 17.26
CA ILE A 321 6.05 10.92 15.82
C ILE A 321 5.09 12.04 15.41
N GLY A 322 4.05 12.30 16.21
CA GLY A 322 3.04 13.33 15.94
C GLY A 322 2.13 13.02 14.74
N ALA A 323 2.01 11.76 14.34
CA ALA A 323 1.09 11.32 13.29
C ALA A 323 -0.31 11.04 13.87
N ARG A 324 -1.29 11.87 13.52
CA ARG A 324 -2.65 11.82 14.10
C ARG A 324 -3.35 10.46 13.93
N GLY A 325 -3.27 9.87 12.74
CA GLY A 325 -3.90 8.55 12.46
C GLY A 325 -3.28 7.42 13.29
N GLY A 326 -1.96 7.46 13.49
CA GLY A 326 -1.24 6.55 14.38
C GLY A 326 -1.64 6.64 15.82
N MET A 327 -1.63 7.87 16.33
CA MET A 327 -2.03 8.13 17.70
C MET A 327 -3.48 7.71 17.94
N PHE A 328 -4.40 8.01 17.02
CA PHE A 328 -5.80 7.58 17.12
C PHE A 328 -5.94 6.04 17.12
N SER A 329 -5.16 5.35 16.29
CA SER A 329 -5.17 3.89 16.23
C SER A 329 -4.57 3.24 17.48
N PHE A 330 -3.51 3.85 18.03
CA PHE A 330 -2.92 3.42 19.30
C PHE A 330 -3.86 3.69 20.50
N LEU A 331 -4.54 4.84 20.53
CA LEU A 331 -5.57 5.13 21.52
C LEU A 331 -6.73 4.15 21.43
N THR A 332 -7.15 3.80 20.20
CA THR A 332 -8.15 2.75 19.97
C THR A 332 -7.69 1.42 20.57
N PHE A 333 -6.42 1.03 20.37
CA PHE A 333 -5.84 -0.15 21.01
C PHE A 333 -5.96 -0.10 22.55
N CYS A 334 -5.57 1.02 23.18
CA CYS A 334 -5.63 1.18 24.63
C CYS A 334 -7.07 1.09 25.17
N VAL A 335 -8.00 1.81 24.55
CA VAL A 335 -9.41 1.86 24.96
C VAL A 335 -10.09 0.50 24.77
N LEU A 336 -9.93 -0.13 23.61
CA LEU A 336 -10.54 -1.42 23.34
C LEU A 336 -9.96 -2.53 24.23
N SER A 337 -8.69 -2.44 24.62
CA SER A 337 -8.07 -3.43 25.52
C SER A 337 -8.74 -3.50 26.90
N VAL A 338 -9.44 -2.44 27.30
CA VAL A 338 -10.22 -2.39 28.55
C VAL A 338 -11.71 -2.59 28.26
N PHE A 339 -12.25 -1.88 27.27
CA PHE A 339 -13.68 -1.87 26.96
C PHE A 339 -14.21 -3.23 26.49
N ILE A 340 -13.36 -4.05 25.85
CA ILE A 340 -13.77 -5.38 25.35
C ILE A 340 -13.81 -6.44 26.48
N LEU A 341 -13.21 -6.17 27.65
CA LEU A 341 -13.09 -7.16 28.73
C LEU A 341 -14.44 -7.74 29.20
N PRO A 342 -15.51 -6.92 29.42
CA PRO A 342 -16.81 -7.44 29.82
C PRO A 342 -17.42 -8.41 28.79
N PHE A 343 -17.13 -8.22 27.51
CA PHE A 343 -17.66 -9.08 26.45
C PHE A 343 -17.11 -10.51 26.53
N PHE A 344 -15.87 -10.67 27.02
CA PHE A 344 -15.28 -11.99 27.26
C PHE A 344 -15.81 -12.65 28.55
N LEU A 345 -16.47 -11.89 29.44
CA LEU A 345 -17.08 -12.41 30.67
C LEU A 345 -18.47 -13.04 30.44
N VAL A 346 -19.14 -12.75 29.31
CA VAL A 346 -20.48 -13.26 28.98
C VAL A 346 -20.50 -14.80 28.95
N LYS A 347 -21.14 -15.42 29.95
CA LYS A 347 -21.15 -16.89 30.15
C LYS A 347 -21.93 -17.65 29.08
N ASN A 348 -23.06 -17.11 28.61
CA ASN A 348 -23.93 -17.77 27.64
C ASN A 348 -23.30 -17.81 26.24
N ARG A 349 -23.16 -19.02 25.68
CA ARG A 349 -22.53 -19.27 24.38
C ARG A 349 -23.28 -18.64 23.20
N ASN A 350 -24.60 -18.67 23.21
CA ASN A 350 -25.39 -18.12 22.11
C ASN A 350 -25.29 -16.59 22.13
N THR A 351 -25.47 -16.00 23.31
CA THR A 351 -25.32 -14.58 23.56
C THR A 351 -23.93 -14.07 23.17
N SER A 352 -22.86 -14.75 23.60
CA SER A 352 -21.47 -14.41 23.24
C SER A 352 -21.22 -14.46 21.72
N ARG A 353 -21.77 -15.44 21.01
CA ARG A 353 -21.65 -15.54 19.55
C ARG A 353 -22.40 -14.44 18.82
N THR A 354 -23.61 -14.11 19.27
CA THR A 354 -24.39 -13.01 18.71
C THR A 354 -23.67 -11.68 18.93
N PHE A 355 -23.15 -11.43 20.14
CA PHE A 355 -22.36 -10.23 20.42
C PHE A 355 -21.09 -10.14 19.58
N ALA A 356 -20.36 -11.25 19.42
CA ALA A 356 -19.17 -11.27 18.56
C ALA A 356 -19.51 -10.90 17.11
N ALA A 357 -20.62 -11.44 16.58
CA ALA A 357 -21.08 -11.13 15.22
C ALA A 357 -21.53 -9.67 15.11
N VAL A 358 -22.35 -9.19 16.05
CA VAL A 358 -22.83 -7.80 16.07
C VAL A 358 -21.65 -6.82 16.13
N LEU A 359 -20.71 -7.03 17.04
CA LEU A 359 -19.56 -6.13 17.19
C LEU A 359 -18.67 -6.15 15.94
N ALA A 360 -18.34 -7.33 15.40
CA ALA A 360 -17.59 -7.45 14.16
C ALA A 360 -18.29 -6.72 13.00
N SER A 361 -19.60 -6.85 12.86
CA SER A 361 -20.39 -6.15 11.85
C SER A 361 -20.31 -4.62 12.03
N HIS A 362 -20.45 -4.10 13.25
CA HIS A 362 -20.38 -2.66 13.50
C HIS A 362 -19.01 -2.07 13.14
N PHE A 363 -17.91 -2.76 13.47
CA PHE A 363 -16.57 -2.34 13.07
C PHE A 363 -16.44 -2.23 11.55
N VAL A 364 -16.86 -3.28 10.82
CA VAL A 364 -16.77 -3.32 9.36
C VAL A 364 -17.65 -2.26 8.71
N VAL A 365 -18.90 -2.11 9.16
CA VAL A 365 -19.82 -1.08 8.68
C VAL A 365 -19.26 0.32 8.96
N GLY A 366 -18.68 0.55 10.14
CA GLY A 366 -18.00 1.81 10.47
C GLY A 366 -16.87 2.13 9.50
N GLY A 367 -16.08 1.13 9.09
CA GLY A 367 -15.02 1.33 8.10
C GLY A 367 -15.52 1.68 6.69
N ILE A 368 -16.66 1.13 6.27
CA ILE A 368 -17.30 1.47 4.98
C ILE A 368 -17.90 2.88 5.03
N LEU A 369 -18.59 3.23 6.13
CA LEU A 369 -19.28 4.50 6.26
C LEU A 369 -18.35 5.69 6.51
N PHE A 370 -17.18 5.47 7.11
CA PHE A 370 -16.22 6.53 7.43
C PHE A 370 -15.83 7.41 6.22
N PRO A 371 -15.35 6.87 5.09
CA PRO A 371 -15.02 7.72 3.94
C PRO A 371 -16.24 8.44 3.36
N LEU A 372 -17.42 7.81 3.41
CA LEU A 372 -18.67 8.41 2.92
C LEU A 372 -19.13 9.57 3.79
N SER A 373 -18.98 9.47 5.12
CA SER A 373 -19.32 10.55 6.05
C SER A 373 -18.40 11.75 5.87
N VAL A 374 -17.09 11.54 5.67
CA VAL A 374 -16.13 12.61 5.38
C VAL A 374 -16.51 13.38 4.10
N ILE A 375 -16.91 12.65 3.04
CA ILE A 375 -17.34 13.25 1.77
C ILE A 375 -18.66 14.01 1.95
N TRP A 376 -19.65 13.39 2.62
CA TRP A 376 -20.98 13.96 2.84
C TRP A 376 -20.95 15.23 3.69
N MET A 377 -20.16 15.24 4.77
CA MET A 377 -20.00 16.38 5.67
C MET A 377 -19.18 17.52 5.05
N ARG A 378 -18.64 17.35 3.83
CA ARG A 378 -17.78 18.33 3.15
C ARG A 378 -16.67 18.87 4.06
N ALA A 379 -16.01 17.98 4.80
CA ALA A 379 -14.94 18.34 5.75
C ALA A 379 -13.69 19.00 5.12
N GLY A 380 -13.72 19.30 3.82
CA GLY A 380 -12.63 19.92 3.04
C GLY A 380 -12.25 21.34 3.44
N SER A 381 -12.95 21.99 4.37
CA SER A 381 -12.50 23.26 4.97
C SER A 381 -11.29 23.08 5.89
N VAL A 382 -11.09 21.87 6.44
CA VAL A 382 -10.00 21.57 7.40
C VAL A 382 -8.80 20.90 6.70
N ASP A 383 -9.04 20.07 5.69
CA ASP A 383 -7.99 19.41 4.89
C ASP A 383 -8.48 19.24 3.42
N PRO A 384 -8.31 20.28 2.58
CA PRO A 384 -8.81 20.28 1.20
C PRO A 384 -8.08 19.28 0.29
N GLU A 385 -6.83 18.91 0.61
CA GLU A 385 -6.07 17.93 -0.17
C GLU A 385 -6.63 16.53 0.05
N ARG A 386 -6.76 16.10 1.31
CA ARG A 386 -7.30 14.78 1.65
C ARG A 386 -8.74 14.59 1.15
N PHE A 387 -9.57 15.63 1.26
CA PHE A 387 -10.92 15.60 0.72
C PHE A 387 -10.93 15.37 -0.81
N SER A 388 -10.02 16.02 -1.55
CA SER A 388 -9.91 15.83 -3.01
C SER A 388 -9.52 14.40 -3.39
N HIS A 389 -8.60 13.78 -2.63
CA HIS A 389 -8.21 12.37 -2.83
C HIS A 389 -9.36 11.41 -2.55
N PHE A 390 -10.15 11.65 -1.49
CA PHE A 390 -11.33 10.84 -1.16
C PHE A 390 -12.38 10.93 -2.29
N LEU A 391 -12.64 12.14 -2.78
CA LEU A 391 -13.58 12.37 -3.88
C LEU A 391 -13.12 11.71 -5.18
N ALA A 392 -11.82 11.78 -5.50
CA ALA A 392 -11.25 11.11 -6.67
C ALA A 392 -11.38 9.58 -6.56
N GLY A 393 -11.10 9.00 -5.38
CA GLY A 393 -11.27 7.56 -5.14
C GLY A 393 -12.72 7.12 -5.32
N LEU A 394 -13.67 7.87 -4.76
CA LEU A 394 -15.10 7.61 -4.93
C LEU A 394 -15.53 7.74 -6.41
N THR A 395 -15.04 8.77 -7.12
CA THR A 395 -15.37 9.00 -8.53
C THR A 395 -14.86 7.87 -9.42
N LEU A 396 -13.65 7.38 -9.16
CA LEU A 396 -13.08 6.23 -9.87
C LEU A 396 -13.88 4.96 -9.62
N GLY A 397 -14.22 4.68 -8.36
CA GLY A 397 -15.05 3.54 -8.00
C GLY A 397 -16.45 3.59 -8.62
N ILE A 398 -17.12 4.75 -8.60
CA ILE A 398 -18.42 4.94 -9.28
C ILE A 398 -18.30 4.78 -10.80
N GLY A 399 -17.17 5.19 -11.38
CA GLY A 399 -16.89 5.00 -12.80
C GLY A 399 -16.80 3.54 -13.22
N LYS A 400 -16.38 2.64 -12.32
CA LYS A 400 -16.24 1.19 -12.53
C LYS A 400 -16.74 0.42 -11.29
N PRO A 401 -18.06 0.39 -11.04
CA PRO A 401 -18.61 0.03 -9.72
C PRO A 401 -18.45 -1.45 -9.35
N LEU A 402 -18.45 -2.37 -10.33
CA LEU A 402 -18.38 -3.80 -10.04
C LEU A 402 -16.95 -4.27 -9.71
N LEU A 403 -15.98 -3.89 -10.55
CA LEU A 403 -14.61 -4.43 -10.53
C LEU A 403 -13.52 -3.36 -10.36
N GLY A 404 -13.87 -2.08 -10.29
CA GLY A 404 -12.91 -0.98 -10.14
C GLY A 404 -11.93 -0.84 -11.31
N GLY A 405 -10.87 -0.06 -11.10
CA GLY A 405 -9.85 0.26 -12.10
C GLY A 405 -8.69 -0.73 -12.22
N GLY A 406 -8.49 -1.61 -11.24
CA GLY A 406 -7.31 -2.47 -11.09
C GLY A 406 -6.80 -2.52 -9.65
N PHE A 407 -6.22 -3.65 -9.22
CA PHE A 407 -5.63 -3.78 -7.88
C PHE A 407 -4.53 -2.73 -7.64
N GLU A 408 -4.66 -1.88 -6.62
CA GLU A 408 -3.68 -0.79 -6.35
C GLU A 408 -3.38 0.13 -7.54
N SER A 409 -4.32 0.27 -8.48
CA SER A 409 -4.15 1.13 -9.66
C SER A 409 -4.58 2.58 -9.43
N TYR A 410 -4.99 2.96 -8.22
CA TYR A 410 -5.48 4.32 -7.96
C TYR A 410 -4.45 5.37 -8.38
N GLY A 411 -3.17 5.23 -8.00
CA GLY A 411 -2.11 6.18 -8.36
C GLY A 411 -2.05 6.46 -9.86
N TRP A 412 -2.11 5.38 -10.65
CA TRP A 412 -2.16 5.42 -12.11
C TRP A 412 -3.38 6.19 -12.66
N TYR A 413 -4.59 5.92 -12.16
CA TYR A 413 -5.82 6.61 -12.61
C TYR A 413 -5.97 8.03 -12.05
N ASN A 414 -5.39 8.30 -10.88
CA ASN A 414 -5.59 9.53 -10.13
C ASN A 414 -5.12 10.77 -10.90
N GLU A 415 -4.07 10.62 -11.72
CA GLU A 415 -3.61 11.68 -12.62
C GLU A 415 -4.70 12.11 -13.61
N CYS A 416 -5.62 11.23 -14.02
CA CYS A 416 -6.72 11.60 -14.90
C CYS A 416 -7.89 12.27 -14.16
N CYS A 417 -8.11 11.96 -12.89
CA CYS A 417 -9.31 12.35 -12.14
C CYS A 417 -9.15 13.62 -11.28
N LEU A 418 -7.98 13.88 -10.69
CA LEU A 418 -7.74 15.12 -9.92
C LEU A 418 -7.46 16.35 -10.78
N ASN A 419 -6.97 16.15 -12.02
CA ASN A 419 -6.63 17.25 -12.92
C ASN A 419 -7.85 18.05 -13.44
N LEU A 420 -9.08 17.59 -13.15
CA LEU A 420 -10.29 18.35 -13.43
C LEU A 420 -10.28 19.72 -12.73
N GLU A 421 -9.58 19.90 -11.61
CA GLU A 421 -9.51 21.17 -10.86
C GLU A 421 -8.20 21.95 -11.03
N ALA A 422 -7.37 21.62 -12.04
CA ALA A 422 -6.07 22.27 -12.29
C ALA A 422 -5.05 22.15 -11.14
N ARG A 423 -5.19 21.15 -10.26
CA ARG A 423 -4.25 20.88 -9.16
C ARG A 423 -3.29 19.77 -9.55
N SER A 424 -1.99 20.01 -9.39
CA SER A 424 -0.99 18.94 -9.40
C SER A 424 -1.28 18.00 -8.23
N SER A 425 -1.46 16.71 -8.51
CA SER A 425 -1.59 15.72 -7.44
C SER A 425 -0.22 15.49 -6.79
N LEU A 426 -0.05 15.97 -5.55
CA LEU A 426 1.16 15.71 -4.77
C LEU A 426 1.20 14.28 -4.19
N TYR A 427 0.03 13.63 -4.07
CA TYR A 427 -0.10 12.29 -3.52
C TYR A 427 -0.77 11.34 -4.51
N HIS A 428 -0.30 10.09 -4.56
CA HIS A 428 -0.81 9.05 -5.47
C HIS A 428 -1.65 8.02 -4.73
N THR A 429 -2.29 8.43 -3.65
CA THR A 429 -3.10 7.57 -2.77
C THR A 429 -4.42 8.24 -2.35
N THR A 430 -5.43 7.42 -2.04
CA THR A 430 -6.69 7.85 -1.41
C THR A 430 -6.55 8.20 0.07
N HIS A 431 -5.48 7.80 0.76
CA HIS A 431 -5.36 7.87 2.23
C HIS A 431 -6.49 7.15 2.99
N ASN A 432 -7.11 6.15 2.38
CA ASN A 432 -8.15 5.33 3.01
C ASN A 432 -8.25 3.97 2.31
N GLN A 433 -8.04 2.87 3.04
CA GLN A 433 -8.01 1.55 2.42
C GLN A 433 -9.35 1.14 1.78
N PHE A 434 -10.50 1.50 2.36
CA PHE A 434 -11.80 1.12 1.79
C PHE A 434 -12.05 1.84 0.46
N LEU A 435 -11.68 3.12 0.34
CA LEU A 435 -11.72 3.84 -0.93
C LEU A 435 -10.66 3.32 -1.92
N GLN A 436 -9.47 2.96 -1.46
CA GLN A 436 -8.44 2.33 -2.28
C GLN A 436 -8.97 1.02 -2.90
N ILE A 437 -9.62 0.18 -2.08
CA ILE A 437 -10.23 -1.07 -2.53
C ILE A 437 -11.45 -0.83 -3.42
N PHE A 438 -12.30 0.16 -3.12
CA PHE A 438 -13.45 0.46 -3.97
C PHE A 438 -13.02 1.00 -5.33
N SER A 439 -12.06 1.93 -5.37
CA SER A 439 -11.53 2.48 -6.62
C SER A 439 -10.78 1.44 -7.44
N GLY A 440 -10.05 0.53 -6.79
CA GLY A 440 -9.28 -0.52 -7.47
C GLY A 440 -10.11 -1.75 -7.85
N LEU A 441 -10.90 -2.30 -6.92
CA LEU A 441 -11.57 -3.60 -7.05
C LEU A 441 -13.10 -3.52 -7.10
N GLY A 442 -13.68 -2.32 -7.02
CA GLY A 442 -15.12 -2.11 -7.01
C GLY A 442 -15.81 -2.68 -5.78
N ILE A 443 -17.13 -2.83 -5.86
CA ILE A 443 -17.96 -3.37 -4.78
C ILE A 443 -17.59 -4.83 -4.47
N THR A 444 -17.16 -5.59 -5.48
CA THR A 444 -16.70 -6.98 -5.31
C THR A 444 -15.55 -7.07 -4.31
N GLY A 445 -14.52 -6.23 -4.49
CA GLY A 445 -13.39 -6.18 -3.56
C GLY A 445 -13.80 -5.68 -2.18
N VAL A 446 -14.67 -4.67 -2.09
CA VAL A 446 -15.20 -4.16 -0.81
C VAL A 446 -15.93 -5.26 -0.04
N VAL A 447 -16.75 -6.07 -0.70
CA VAL A 447 -17.46 -7.20 -0.07
C VAL A 447 -16.46 -8.22 0.47
N PHE A 448 -15.51 -8.70 -0.34
CA PHE A 448 -14.53 -9.70 0.14
C PHE A 448 -13.63 -9.16 1.25
N TYR A 449 -13.18 -7.90 1.14
CA TYR A 449 -12.39 -7.24 2.18
C TYR A 449 -13.17 -7.07 3.49
N SER A 450 -14.45 -6.69 3.39
CA SER A 450 -15.35 -6.55 4.54
C SER A 450 -15.60 -7.88 5.23
N LEU A 451 -15.82 -8.95 4.45
CA LEU A 451 -15.98 -10.30 4.98
C LEU A 451 -14.69 -10.82 5.62
N LEU A 452 -13.51 -10.53 5.05
CA LEU A 452 -12.22 -10.87 5.65
C LEU A 452 -12.08 -10.29 7.06
N TRP A 453 -12.34 -9.00 7.21
CA TRP A 453 -12.31 -8.34 8.53
C TRP A 453 -13.40 -8.83 9.47
N PHE A 454 -14.63 -9.02 8.97
CA PHE A 454 -15.73 -9.55 9.76
C PHE A 454 -15.38 -10.91 10.36
N PHE A 455 -14.93 -11.86 9.54
CA PHE A 455 -14.58 -13.19 10.02
C PHE A 455 -13.35 -13.18 10.93
N LEU A 456 -12.36 -12.33 10.65
CA LEU A 456 -11.18 -12.20 11.52
C LEU A 456 -11.58 -11.70 12.92
N PHE A 457 -12.36 -10.62 13.00
CA PHE A 457 -12.88 -10.11 14.27
C PHE A 457 -13.80 -11.13 14.95
N TYR A 458 -14.67 -11.77 14.19
CA TYR A 458 -15.56 -12.79 14.71
C TYR A 458 -14.80 -13.94 15.36
N GLU A 459 -13.76 -14.48 14.72
CA GLU A 459 -12.96 -15.55 15.32
C GLU A 459 -12.22 -15.04 16.57
N LEU A 460 -11.59 -13.85 16.51
CA LEU A 460 -10.92 -13.24 17.67
C LEU A 460 -11.84 -13.07 18.88
N LEU A 461 -13.09 -12.66 18.67
CA LEU A 461 -14.09 -12.46 19.73
C LEU A 461 -14.75 -13.76 20.20
N LYS A 462 -14.93 -14.73 19.29
CA LYS A 462 -15.53 -16.03 19.58
C LYS A 462 -14.62 -16.95 20.39
N PHE A 463 -13.32 -16.65 20.50
CA PHE A 463 -12.34 -17.42 21.27
C PHE A 463 -12.60 -17.40 22.78
N ARG A 464 -13.56 -18.24 23.20
CA ARG A 464 -13.85 -18.55 24.60
C ARG A 464 -13.59 -20.01 24.97
N LYS A 465 -12.85 -20.74 24.12
CA LYS A 465 -12.60 -22.19 24.26
C LYS A 465 -11.13 -22.63 24.32
N SER A 466 -10.19 -21.69 24.38
CA SER A 466 -8.79 -22.02 24.65
C SER A 466 -8.40 -21.52 26.04
N ASP A 467 -7.45 -22.19 26.68
CA ASP A 467 -6.80 -21.86 27.97
C ASP A 467 -6.10 -20.47 28.02
N ARG A 468 -6.52 -19.49 27.22
CA ARG A 468 -5.96 -18.14 27.14
C ARG A 468 -6.72 -17.22 28.08
N SER A 469 -5.99 -16.42 28.85
CA SER A 469 -6.56 -15.40 29.73
C SER A 469 -7.32 -14.33 28.95
N ILE A 470 -8.42 -13.82 29.52
CA ILE A 470 -9.25 -12.75 28.94
C ILE A 470 -8.43 -11.53 28.50
N LEU A 471 -7.43 -11.14 29.31
CA LEU A 471 -6.50 -10.05 28.98
C LEU A 471 -5.79 -10.27 27.63
N VAL A 472 -5.35 -11.49 27.35
CA VAL A 472 -4.62 -11.82 26.12
C VAL A 472 -5.55 -11.77 24.91
N SER A 473 -6.77 -12.30 25.03
CA SER A 473 -7.79 -12.21 23.98
C SER A 473 -8.18 -10.76 23.69
N SER A 474 -8.31 -9.94 24.74
CA SER A 474 -8.56 -8.51 24.64
C SER A 474 -7.45 -7.77 23.90
N VAL A 475 -6.20 -7.99 24.29
CA VAL A 475 -5.03 -7.35 23.66
C VAL A 475 -4.88 -7.78 22.20
N PHE A 476 -5.11 -9.05 21.87
CA PHE A 476 -5.11 -9.51 20.47
C PHE A 476 -6.18 -8.84 19.64
N PHE A 477 -7.44 -8.87 20.10
CA PHE A 477 -8.54 -8.19 19.41
C PHE A 477 -8.22 -6.71 19.19
N SER A 478 -7.77 -6.02 20.23
CA SER A 478 -7.51 -4.59 20.21
C SER A 478 -6.33 -4.22 19.32
N SER A 479 -5.28 -5.07 19.27
CA SER A 479 -4.13 -4.85 18.38
C SER A 479 -4.53 -4.97 16.92
N VAL A 480 -5.38 -5.94 16.57
CA VAL A 480 -5.92 -6.14 15.22
C VAL A 480 -6.92 -5.03 14.87
N ALA A 481 -7.73 -4.58 15.83
CA ALA A 481 -8.64 -3.46 15.67
C ALA A 481 -7.92 -2.14 15.42
N ALA A 482 -6.76 -1.92 16.05
CA ALA A 482 -5.93 -0.74 15.78
C ALA A 482 -5.37 -0.74 14.35
N VAL A 483 -4.96 -1.91 13.84
CA VAL A 483 -4.65 -2.05 12.41
C VAL A 483 -5.88 -1.70 11.58
N PHE A 484 -7.05 -2.26 11.85
CA PHE A 484 -8.26 -1.93 11.10
C PHE A 484 -8.59 -0.42 11.10
N VAL A 485 -8.53 0.25 12.25
CA VAL A 485 -8.86 1.68 12.37
C VAL A 485 -7.84 2.57 11.66
N TYR A 486 -6.56 2.20 11.63
CA TYR A 486 -5.57 2.98 10.88
C TYR A 486 -5.89 2.98 9.36
N SER A 487 -6.63 1.98 8.86
CA SER A 487 -7.10 1.91 7.47
C SER A 487 -7.95 3.12 7.07
N PHE A 488 -8.48 3.85 8.06
CA PHE A 488 -9.30 5.04 7.83
C PHE A 488 -8.46 6.23 7.38
N PHE A 489 -7.17 6.23 7.70
CA PHE A 489 -6.25 7.35 7.52
C PHE A 489 -5.13 7.08 6.53
N GLN A 490 -4.90 5.81 6.17
CA GLN A 490 -3.91 5.38 5.19
C GLN A 490 -4.27 3.99 4.63
N GLU A 491 -3.78 3.73 3.43
CA GLU A 491 -3.71 2.45 2.76
C GLU A 491 -2.47 1.62 3.20
N TRP A 492 -2.63 0.30 3.25
CA TRP A 492 -1.63 -0.64 3.74
C TRP A 492 -0.64 -1.08 2.67
N PHE A 493 -1.10 -1.14 1.42
CA PHE A 493 -0.40 -1.86 0.37
C PHE A 493 0.78 -1.04 -0.20
N TYR A 494 0.91 0.21 0.24
CA TYR A 494 1.93 1.16 -0.17
C TYR A 494 3.32 0.84 0.38
N LEU A 495 3.41 0.36 1.63
CA LEU A 495 4.68 -0.07 2.23
C LEU A 495 4.77 -1.59 2.23
N ARG A 496 5.82 -2.13 1.63
CA ARG A 496 5.92 -3.58 1.38
C ARG A 496 5.94 -4.42 2.65
N ALA A 497 6.70 -4.00 3.67
CA ALA A 497 6.73 -4.70 4.96
C ALA A 497 5.34 -4.73 5.62
N VAL A 498 4.60 -3.62 5.53
CA VAL A 498 3.25 -3.47 6.08
C VAL A 498 2.25 -4.33 5.31
N TYR A 499 2.37 -4.39 3.99
CA TYR A 499 1.54 -5.24 3.13
C TYR A 499 1.68 -6.71 3.49
N PHE A 500 2.91 -7.22 3.64
CA PHE A 500 3.15 -8.61 4.03
C PHE A 500 2.69 -8.90 5.47
N GLN A 501 2.88 -7.95 6.39
CA GLN A 501 2.32 -8.05 7.74
C GLN A 501 0.79 -8.14 7.70
N TRP A 502 0.10 -7.33 6.89
CA TRP A 502 -1.36 -7.40 6.71
C TRP A 502 -1.81 -8.78 6.21
N ILE A 503 -1.15 -9.33 5.19
CA ILE A 503 -1.45 -10.69 4.68
C ILE A 503 -1.23 -11.72 5.79
N ALA A 504 -0.14 -11.60 6.56
CA ALA A 504 0.21 -12.54 7.62
C ALA A 504 -0.78 -12.53 8.81
N LEU A 505 -1.54 -11.45 9.04
CA LEU A 505 -2.54 -11.41 10.12
C LEU A 505 -3.56 -12.55 9.99
N PHE A 506 -4.05 -12.80 8.78
CA PHE A 506 -5.06 -13.82 8.54
C PHE A 506 -4.59 -15.24 8.92
N PRO A 507 -3.49 -15.79 8.38
CA PRO A 507 -3.04 -17.12 8.74
C PRO A 507 -2.54 -17.24 10.19
N PHE A 508 -2.11 -16.15 10.84
CA PHE A 508 -1.69 -16.16 12.25
C PHE A 508 -2.88 -16.33 13.23
N PHE A 509 -3.99 -15.64 12.98
CA PHE A 509 -5.09 -15.54 13.94
C PHE A 509 -6.28 -16.47 13.63
N THR A 510 -6.16 -17.34 12.62
CA THR A 510 -7.19 -18.34 12.26
C THR A 510 -6.78 -19.79 12.50
N GLU A 511 -5.66 -20.03 13.20
CA GLU A 511 -5.02 -21.34 13.36
C GLU A 511 -5.71 -22.30 14.35
N THR A 512 -7.03 -22.26 14.52
CA THR A 512 -7.70 -23.14 15.50
C THR A 512 -8.48 -24.27 14.88
N LYS A 513 -8.60 -25.36 15.65
CA LYS A 513 -9.36 -26.55 15.29
C LYS A 513 -10.73 -26.12 14.78
N VAL A 514 -10.96 -26.35 13.48
CA VAL A 514 -12.23 -26.07 12.82
C VAL A 514 -13.33 -26.71 13.65
N SER A 515 -14.17 -25.86 14.25
CA SER A 515 -15.36 -26.33 14.92
C SER A 515 -16.18 -27.13 13.91
N THR A 516 -16.46 -28.40 14.21
CA THR A 516 -17.30 -29.30 13.39
C THR A 516 -18.65 -28.70 13.02
N PHE A 517 -19.15 -27.74 13.80
CA PHE A 517 -20.38 -26.98 13.52
C PHE A 517 -20.21 -25.95 12.39
N VAL A 518 -19.02 -25.34 12.24
CA VAL A 518 -18.71 -24.42 11.13
C VAL A 518 -18.52 -25.22 9.84
N ALA A 519 -17.82 -26.35 9.90
CA ALA A 519 -17.66 -27.23 8.74
C ALA A 519 -19.01 -27.76 8.18
N LYS A 520 -20.01 -28.03 9.04
CA LYS A 520 -21.35 -28.48 8.61
C LYS A 520 -22.23 -27.37 8.03
N ARG A 521 -22.13 -26.13 8.55
CA ARG A 521 -22.99 -25.00 8.12
C ARG A 521 -22.44 -24.25 6.90
N TYR A 522 -21.14 -24.35 6.63
CA TYR A 522 -20.49 -23.75 5.45
C TYR A 522 -20.27 -24.77 4.32
N SER A 523 -21.13 -25.79 4.19
CA SER A 523 -21.14 -26.67 3.00
C SER A 523 -21.42 -25.90 1.69
N CYS A 524 -21.91 -24.66 1.79
CA CYS A 524 -22.00 -23.70 0.69
C CYS A 524 -20.63 -23.30 0.09
N PHE A 525 -19.51 -23.57 0.76
CA PHE A 525 -18.14 -23.35 0.26
C PHE A 525 -17.41 -24.67 -0.02
N ASN A 526 -18.13 -25.69 -0.52
CA ASN A 526 -17.50 -26.87 -1.10
C ASN A 526 -16.62 -26.46 -2.30
N ARG A 527 -15.56 -27.22 -2.63
CA ARG A 527 -14.69 -26.99 -3.81
C ARG A 527 -15.52 -26.79 -5.09
N ARG A 528 -16.62 -27.54 -5.23
CA ARG A 528 -17.60 -27.37 -6.31
C ARG A 528 -18.24 -25.98 -6.32
N ASN A 529 -18.62 -25.45 -5.16
CA ASN A 529 -19.25 -24.13 -5.05
C ASN A 529 -18.24 -23.00 -5.22
N ILE A 530 -16.98 -23.19 -4.80
CA ILE A 530 -15.89 -22.24 -5.11
C ILE A 530 -15.67 -22.16 -6.63
N ILE A 531 -15.66 -23.31 -7.32
CA ILE A 531 -15.57 -23.36 -8.79
C ILE A 531 -16.81 -22.71 -9.42
N ILE A 532 -18.01 -23.00 -8.92
CA ILE A 532 -19.25 -22.36 -9.41
C ILE A 532 -19.19 -20.85 -9.19
N SER A 533 -18.77 -20.36 -8.02
CA SER A 533 -18.61 -18.93 -7.76
C SER A 533 -17.54 -18.29 -8.65
N LEU A 534 -16.42 -18.96 -8.90
CA LEU A 534 -15.41 -18.53 -9.86
C LEU A 534 -15.98 -18.45 -11.28
N CYS A 535 -16.76 -19.45 -11.71
CA CYS A 535 -17.45 -19.44 -13.00
C CYS A 535 -18.51 -18.33 -13.08
N LEU A 536 -19.28 -18.09 -12.01
CA LEU A 536 -20.29 -17.04 -11.94
C LEU A 536 -19.64 -15.66 -11.99
N VAL A 537 -18.49 -15.51 -11.33
CA VAL A 537 -17.65 -14.32 -11.42
C VAL A 537 -17.07 -14.16 -12.85
N LEU A 538 -16.63 -15.23 -13.51
CA LEU A 538 -16.21 -15.23 -14.91
C LEU A 538 -17.34 -14.84 -15.87
N VAL A 539 -18.56 -15.32 -15.65
CA VAL A 539 -19.74 -14.91 -16.41
C VAL A 539 -20.04 -13.44 -16.16
N LEU A 540 -20.04 -12.98 -14.90
CA LEU A 540 -20.20 -11.57 -14.56
C LEU A 540 -19.08 -10.69 -15.16
N LEU A 541 -17.87 -11.22 -15.33
CA LEU A 541 -16.76 -10.55 -16.01
C LEU A 541 -17.05 -10.31 -17.49
N PHE A 542 -17.44 -11.35 -18.22
CA PHE A 542 -17.83 -11.23 -19.63
C PHE A 542 -19.03 -10.28 -19.80
N SER A 543 -20.02 -10.37 -18.90
CA SER A 543 -21.17 -9.46 -18.88
C SER A 543 -20.74 -8.02 -18.57
N SER A 544 -19.83 -7.81 -17.61
CA SER A 544 -19.40 -6.48 -17.18
C SER A 544 -18.64 -5.72 -18.25
N TRP A 545 -17.86 -6.42 -19.09
CA TRP A 545 -17.22 -5.82 -20.26
C TRP A 545 -18.29 -5.26 -21.20
N PHE A 546 -19.36 -6.03 -21.44
CA PHE A 546 -20.43 -5.63 -22.36
C PHE A 546 -21.29 -4.47 -21.82
N PHE A 547 -21.66 -4.49 -20.53
CA PHE A 547 -22.56 -3.49 -19.94
C PHE A 547 -21.85 -2.22 -19.43
N PHE A 548 -20.56 -2.30 -19.10
CA PHE A 548 -19.79 -1.18 -18.57
C PHE A 548 -18.49 -1.01 -19.35
N PRO A 549 -18.55 -0.59 -20.63
CA PRO A 549 -17.35 -0.32 -21.40
C PRO A 549 -16.47 0.66 -20.63
N THR A 550 -15.21 0.30 -20.43
CA THR A 550 -14.24 1.14 -19.75
C THR A 550 -14.15 2.46 -20.51
N LYS A 551 -14.65 3.55 -19.90
CA LYS A 551 -14.34 4.89 -20.39
C LYS A 551 -12.82 5.01 -20.35
N MET A 552 -12.19 5.05 -21.52
CA MET A 552 -10.74 5.11 -21.67
C MET A 552 -10.24 6.35 -20.92
N PHE A 553 -9.65 6.16 -19.74
CA PHE A 553 -8.93 7.21 -19.01
C PHE A 553 -7.50 7.29 -19.55
N ARG A 554 -7.36 7.43 -20.87
CA ARG A 554 -6.04 7.45 -21.51
C ARG A 554 -5.31 8.79 -21.35
N SER A 555 -5.96 9.80 -20.78
CA SER A 555 -5.71 11.19 -21.13
C SER A 555 -5.92 12.19 -20.00
N GLY A 556 -5.10 13.25 -20.00
CA GLY A 556 -5.14 14.28 -18.96
C GLY A 556 -4.18 15.44 -19.22
N VAL A 557 -4.42 16.55 -18.50
CA VAL A 557 -3.54 17.73 -18.45
C VAL A 557 -2.78 17.65 -17.13
N TYR A 558 -1.52 17.22 -17.16
CA TYR A 558 -0.69 17.00 -15.98
C TYR A 558 0.17 18.22 -15.64
N PHE A 559 0.23 18.61 -14.36
CA PHE A 559 1.10 19.67 -13.87
C PHE A 559 2.23 19.07 -13.03
N PRO A 560 3.47 19.02 -13.55
CA PRO A 560 4.59 18.48 -12.79
C PRO A 560 4.87 19.27 -11.51
N PRO A 561 5.04 18.60 -10.34
CA PRO A 561 5.36 19.28 -9.08
C PRO A 561 6.70 20.02 -9.18
N GLY A 562 6.81 21.14 -8.48
CA GLY A 562 8.03 21.97 -8.45
C GLY A 562 8.35 22.75 -9.74
N LYS A 563 7.57 22.60 -10.82
CA LYS A 563 7.68 23.44 -12.03
C LYS A 563 6.72 24.63 -11.94
N SER A 564 6.98 25.69 -12.72
CA SER A 564 6.09 26.88 -12.73
C SER A 564 4.64 26.45 -12.99
N GLU A 565 3.68 26.96 -12.20
CA GLU A 565 2.23 26.67 -12.28
C GLU A 565 1.63 26.76 -13.70
N TYR A 566 2.34 27.43 -14.61
CA TYR A 566 1.93 27.64 -15.98
C TYR A 566 2.34 26.54 -16.96
N LYS A 567 3.20 25.57 -16.61
CA LYS A 567 3.62 24.49 -17.54
C LYS A 567 2.80 23.23 -17.27
N ALA A 568 2.07 22.78 -18.29
CA ALA A 568 1.34 21.52 -18.26
C ALA A 568 1.88 20.54 -19.33
N TRP A 569 1.87 19.26 -19.00
CA TRP A 569 2.11 18.16 -19.91
C TRP A 569 0.77 17.58 -20.37
N ILE A 570 0.64 17.33 -21.67
CA ILE A 570 -0.54 16.72 -22.24
C ILE A 570 -0.23 15.25 -22.49
N LEU A 571 -1.04 14.39 -21.87
CA LEU A 571 -0.98 12.95 -22.10
C LEU A 571 -1.73 12.60 -23.40
N GLU A 572 -1.38 11.47 -24.01
CA GLU A 572 -2.11 10.94 -25.18
C GLU A 572 -3.62 10.80 -24.90
N GLY A 573 -4.49 10.99 -25.90
CA GLY A 573 -5.95 10.93 -25.80
C GLY A 573 -6.61 12.25 -25.36
N SER A 574 -7.88 12.20 -24.92
CA SER A 574 -8.74 13.36 -24.63
C SER A 574 -8.71 13.87 -23.17
N GLY A 575 -7.99 14.95 -22.87
CA GLY A 575 -7.93 15.58 -21.54
C GLY A 575 -9.00 16.66 -21.31
N LYS A 576 -9.32 16.93 -20.04
CA LYS A 576 -10.18 18.06 -19.62
C LYS A 576 -9.59 18.77 -18.39
N MET A 577 -9.69 20.09 -18.36
CA MET A 577 -9.26 20.94 -17.24
C MET A 577 -10.33 22.01 -16.98
N THR A 578 -10.81 22.13 -15.75
CA THR A 578 -11.74 23.20 -15.37
C THR A 578 -10.97 24.51 -15.23
N LEU A 579 -11.52 25.57 -15.80
CA LEU A 579 -10.97 26.92 -15.74
C LEU A 579 -11.81 27.80 -14.82
N ALA A 580 -11.31 29.01 -14.53
CA ALA A 580 -12.01 29.96 -13.66
C ALA A 580 -13.46 30.19 -14.09
N SER A 581 -14.36 30.26 -13.10
CA SER A 581 -15.80 30.46 -13.33
C SER A 581 -16.21 31.90 -13.66
N ARG A 582 -15.23 32.82 -13.65
CA ARG A 582 -15.38 34.23 -13.96
C ARG A 582 -14.65 34.58 -15.26
N PRO A 583 -15.02 35.67 -15.96
CA PRO A 583 -14.38 36.05 -17.21
C PRO A 583 -12.92 36.48 -17.06
N GLU A 584 -12.00 35.59 -17.42
CA GLU A 584 -10.56 35.76 -17.34
C GLU A 584 -9.90 35.45 -18.68
N LEU A 585 -8.75 36.08 -18.96
CA LEU A 585 -8.02 35.93 -20.21
C LEU A 585 -6.89 34.91 -20.03
N TYR A 586 -6.89 33.89 -20.89
CA TYR A 586 -5.90 32.83 -20.93
C TYR A 586 -5.09 32.88 -22.23
N PHE A 587 -3.80 32.55 -22.12
CA PHE A 587 -2.91 32.34 -23.24
C PHE A 587 -2.31 30.95 -23.14
N VAL A 588 -2.43 30.16 -24.22
CA VAL A 588 -1.87 28.81 -24.31
C VAL A 588 -0.81 28.79 -25.40
N THR A 589 0.42 28.38 -25.06
CA THR A 589 1.50 28.13 -26.02
C THR A 589 1.87 26.67 -26.05
N GLN A 590 2.07 26.12 -27.25
CA GLN A 590 2.59 24.77 -27.44
C GLN A 590 4.12 24.77 -27.49
N ASN A 591 4.74 23.69 -27.00
CA ASN A 591 6.18 23.49 -27.13
C ASN A 591 6.50 22.79 -28.47
N ARG A 592 7.08 23.56 -29.41
CA ARG A 592 7.35 23.13 -30.79
C ARG A 592 8.32 21.95 -30.91
N GLU A 593 9.18 21.71 -29.91
CA GLU A 593 10.15 20.60 -29.95
C GLU A 593 9.46 19.22 -29.85
N MET A 594 8.32 19.15 -29.15
CA MET A 594 7.54 17.92 -28.99
C MET A 594 6.53 17.67 -30.11
N ASP A 595 6.09 18.72 -30.82
CA ASP A 595 5.06 18.65 -31.87
C ASP A 595 5.47 17.80 -33.09
N ARG A 596 6.77 17.55 -33.31
CA ARG A 596 7.20 16.71 -34.45
C ARG A 596 6.76 15.25 -34.35
N ARG A 597 6.36 14.78 -33.16
CA ARG A 597 5.99 13.37 -32.90
C ARG A 597 4.52 13.19 -32.50
N SER A 598 3.75 14.27 -32.41
CA SER A 598 2.38 14.25 -31.90
C SER A 598 1.46 15.26 -32.57
N LYS A 599 0.16 14.95 -32.57
CA LYS A 599 -0.90 15.85 -33.04
C LYS A 599 -1.76 16.27 -31.86
N LEU A 600 -1.61 17.53 -31.43
CA LEU A 600 -2.38 18.11 -30.32
C LEU A 600 -3.52 19.03 -30.84
N SER A 601 -4.75 18.72 -30.45
CA SER A 601 -5.93 19.58 -30.62
C SER A 601 -6.36 20.16 -29.26
N ILE A 602 -6.80 21.42 -29.25
CA ILE A 602 -7.27 22.12 -28.05
C ILE A 602 -8.60 22.79 -28.37
N SER A 603 -9.61 22.60 -27.53
CA SER A 603 -10.92 23.26 -27.64
C SER A 603 -11.41 23.74 -26.27
N ILE A 604 -12.29 24.76 -26.25
CA ILE A 604 -12.82 25.32 -25.00
C ILE A 604 -14.35 25.35 -25.03
N SER A 605 -14.97 24.90 -23.94
CA SER A 605 -16.41 25.02 -23.67
C SER A 605 -16.66 25.87 -22.42
N GLY A 606 -17.62 26.80 -22.45
CA GLY A 606 -17.94 27.66 -21.31
C GLY A 606 -19.44 27.86 -21.12
N GLY A 607 -19.98 27.43 -19.98
CA GLY A 607 -21.42 27.44 -19.72
C GLY A 607 -22.18 26.68 -20.81
N TYR A 608 -23.17 27.33 -21.43
CA TYR A 608 -23.95 26.80 -22.56
C TYR A 608 -23.37 27.16 -23.95
N ARG A 609 -22.18 27.77 -24.04
CA ARG A 609 -21.60 28.26 -25.30
C ARG A 609 -20.22 27.67 -25.59
N LYS A 610 -19.93 27.42 -26.87
CA LYS A 610 -18.58 27.06 -27.35
C LYS A 610 -17.72 28.32 -27.41
N ILE A 611 -16.53 28.29 -26.83
CA ILE A 611 -15.59 29.42 -26.86
C ILE A 611 -14.61 29.15 -28.00
N TYR A 612 -14.57 30.05 -28.98
CA TYR A 612 -13.63 29.95 -30.10
C TYR A 612 -12.32 30.65 -29.74
N PRO A 613 -11.22 29.90 -29.52
CA PRO A 613 -9.93 30.51 -29.30
C PRO A 613 -9.43 31.24 -30.55
N ARG A 614 -8.71 32.35 -30.36
CA ARG A 614 -8.04 33.07 -31.45
C ARG A 614 -6.55 32.81 -31.40
N THR A 615 -5.98 32.39 -32.52
CA THR A 615 -4.52 32.33 -32.69
C THR A 615 -3.97 33.73 -32.91
N ILE A 616 -2.99 34.13 -32.11
CA ILE A 616 -2.32 35.43 -32.18
C ILE A 616 -0.83 35.17 -32.41
N LYS A 617 -0.27 35.72 -33.48
CA LYS A 617 1.20 35.79 -33.68
C LYS A 617 1.77 36.87 -32.75
N GLY A 618 2.74 36.49 -31.91
CA GLY A 618 3.50 37.41 -31.06
C GLY A 618 5.02 37.21 -31.21
N PHE A 619 5.81 38.01 -30.49
CA PHE A 619 7.27 38.08 -30.63
C PHE A 619 8.02 36.77 -30.33
N LYS A 620 7.47 35.84 -29.52
CA LYS A 620 8.10 34.53 -29.22
C LYS A 620 7.31 33.33 -29.76
N GLY A 621 6.43 33.53 -30.76
CA GLY A 621 5.68 32.46 -31.43
C GLY A 621 4.18 32.70 -31.57
N GLU A 622 3.44 31.64 -31.87
CA GLU A 622 1.97 31.66 -31.94
C GLU A 622 1.35 31.30 -30.58
N TYR A 623 0.33 32.06 -30.18
CA TYR A 623 -0.37 31.88 -28.92
C TYR A 623 -1.86 31.68 -29.19
N MET A 624 -2.46 30.68 -28.56
CA MET A 624 -3.90 30.53 -28.52
C MET A 624 -4.47 31.37 -27.38
N ALA A 625 -5.31 32.36 -27.68
CA ALA A 625 -5.89 33.26 -26.68
C ALA A 625 -7.42 33.13 -26.62
N PHE A 626 -7.96 33.04 -25.42
CA PHE A 626 -9.40 32.98 -25.20
C PHE A 626 -9.80 33.60 -23.86
N ARG A 627 -11.07 33.97 -23.74
CA ARG A 627 -11.66 34.53 -22.51
C ARG A 627 -12.72 33.58 -21.98
N THR A 628 -12.64 33.20 -20.72
CA THR A 628 -13.68 32.41 -20.04
C THR A 628 -14.96 33.24 -19.86
N VAL A 629 -16.09 32.56 -19.62
CA VAL A 629 -17.39 33.20 -19.37
C VAL A 629 -17.86 32.94 -17.93
N LYS A 630 -18.94 33.59 -17.49
CA LYS A 630 -19.55 33.27 -16.19
C LYS A 630 -20.09 31.84 -16.23
N GLY A 631 -19.73 30.99 -15.26
CA GLY A 631 -20.17 29.59 -15.17
C GLY A 631 -19.03 28.58 -15.34
N LYS A 632 -19.34 27.30 -15.58
CA LYS A 632 -18.32 26.24 -15.70
C LYS A 632 -17.59 26.34 -17.04
N ASN A 633 -16.30 26.62 -17.02
CA ASN A 633 -15.43 26.64 -18.20
C ASN A 633 -14.51 25.42 -18.20
N ILE A 634 -14.34 24.78 -19.35
CA ILE A 634 -13.55 23.56 -19.52
C ILE A 634 -12.66 23.71 -20.75
N LEU A 635 -11.35 23.60 -20.54
CA LEU A 635 -10.36 23.36 -21.58
C LEU A 635 -10.36 21.86 -21.89
N LYS A 636 -10.52 21.49 -23.17
CA LYS A 636 -10.41 20.12 -23.65
C LYS A 636 -9.17 20.00 -24.53
N THR A 637 -8.39 18.95 -24.34
CA THR A 637 -7.22 18.63 -25.16
C THR A 637 -7.42 17.27 -25.78
N GLU A 638 -6.92 17.03 -26.98
CA GLU A 638 -6.85 15.69 -27.56
C GLU A 638 -5.50 15.56 -28.25
N CYS A 639 -4.70 14.57 -27.86
CA CYS A 639 -3.33 14.43 -28.35
C CYS A 639 -3.07 13.01 -28.84
N ILE A 640 -2.55 12.86 -30.05
CA ILE A 640 -2.24 11.55 -30.63
C ILE A 640 -0.74 11.47 -30.88
N LEU A 641 -0.08 10.42 -30.38
CA LEU A 641 1.33 10.16 -30.65
C LEU A 641 1.45 9.35 -31.95
N HIS A 642 2.24 9.86 -32.92
CA HIS A 642 2.63 9.08 -34.09
C HIS A 642 3.95 8.36 -33.76
N GLN A 643 3.87 7.27 -33.00
CA GLN A 643 5.02 6.42 -32.71
C GLN A 643 4.80 5.01 -33.25
N ASN A 644 5.54 4.65 -34.31
CA ASN A 644 5.92 3.26 -34.58
C ASN A 644 7.09 2.91 -33.65
N THR A 645 6.82 2.77 -32.35
CA THR A 645 7.79 2.16 -31.45
C THR A 645 7.61 0.65 -31.55
N ASP A 646 8.61 -0.02 -32.12
CA ASP A 646 8.69 -1.48 -32.10
C ASP A 646 8.49 -1.96 -30.65
N PRO A 647 7.42 -2.73 -30.35
CA PRO A 647 7.13 -3.20 -29.00
C PRO A 647 8.23 -4.11 -28.44
N LEU A 648 9.13 -4.61 -29.30
CA LEU A 648 10.31 -5.38 -28.92
C LEU A 648 11.48 -4.48 -28.48
N ARG A 649 11.52 -3.21 -28.89
CA ARG A 649 12.58 -2.26 -28.49
C ARG A 649 12.52 -1.94 -26.99
N THR A 650 11.34 -2.05 -26.38
CA THR A 650 11.15 -1.94 -24.92
C THR A 650 11.38 -3.25 -24.16
N LEU A 651 11.56 -4.40 -24.86
CA LEU A 651 11.97 -5.69 -24.28
C LEU A 651 13.50 -5.82 -24.11
N ASN A 652 14.24 -4.73 -24.31
CA ASN A 652 15.68 -4.76 -24.16
C ASN A 652 16.03 -4.86 -22.67
N PHE A 653 16.24 -6.09 -22.18
CA PHE A 653 16.61 -6.39 -20.80
C PHE A 653 17.88 -5.67 -20.35
N TRP A 654 18.70 -5.24 -21.30
CA TRP A 654 19.97 -4.54 -21.10
C TRP A 654 19.96 -3.23 -21.90
N SER A 655 20.06 -2.09 -21.22
CA SER A 655 20.28 -0.77 -21.86
C SER A 655 21.66 -0.26 -21.48
N GLN A 656 22.47 0.12 -22.49
CA GLN A 656 23.78 0.76 -22.27
C GLN A 656 23.66 2.20 -21.77
N ARG A 657 22.48 2.82 -21.87
CA ARG A 657 22.24 4.20 -21.39
C ARG A 657 21.29 4.18 -20.20
N PRO A 658 21.53 5.00 -19.16
CA PRO A 658 20.55 5.23 -18.12
C PRO A 658 19.32 5.87 -18.77
N LEU A 659 18.21 5.13 -18.76
CA LEU A 659 16.93 5.59 -19.29
C LEU A 659 16.11 6.16 -18.13
N ASP A 660 15.38 7.24 -18.39
CA ASP A 660 14.50 7.89 -17.42
C ASP A 660 13.53 6.85 -16.81
N PRO A 661 13.49 6.70 -15.47
CA PRO A 661 12.67 5.69 -14.82
C PRO A 661 11.16 5.93 -14.94
N GLU A 662 10.73 7.14 -15.29
CA GLU A 662 9.31 7.46 -15.49
C GLU A 662 9.00 7.85 -16.94
N PRO A 663 8.99 6.91 -17.92
CA PRO A 663 8.52 7.21 -19.26
C PRO A 663 6.99 7.42 -19.21
N ARG A 664 6.58 8.65 -18.94
CA ARG A 664 5.18 9.07 -18.96
C ARG A 664 4.70 9.11 -20.40
N LYS A 665 3.38 8.96 -20.61
CA LYS A 665 2.68 9.13 -21.91
C LYS A 665 2.69 10.58 -22.43
N ILE A 666 3.80 11.29 -22.32
CA ILE A 666 3.88 12.71 -22.64
C ILE A 666 3.73 12.84 -24.15
N CYS A 667 2.56 13.30 -24.57
CA CYS A 667 2.24 13.53 -25.97
C CYS A 667 2.68 14.92 -26.41
N SER A 668 2.44 15.95 -25.58
CA SER A 668 2.89 17.32 -25.84
C SER A 668 3.10 18.09 -24.54
N GLN A 669 3.67 19.30 -24.64
CA GLN A 669 3.79 20.23 -23.52
C GLN A 669 3.17 21.57 -23.88
N ILE A 670 2.28 22.07 -23.02
CA ILE A 670 1.67 23.38 -23.17
C ILE A 670 2.02 24.30 -22.01
N ARG A 671 2.01 25.61 -22.27
CA ARG A 671 2.10 26.63 -21.22
C ARG A 671 0.79 27.40 -21.17
N ILE A 672 0.09 27.35 -20.04
CA ILE A 672 -1.16 28.06 -19.80
C ILE A 672 -0.84 29.25 -18.89
N ARG A 673 -0.99 30.48 -19.40
CA ARG A 673 -0.77 31.71 -18.63
C ARG A 673 -2.07 32.45 -18.40
N LYS A 674 -2.37 32.72 -17.13
CA LYS A 674 -3.41 33.66 -16.70
C LYS A 674 -2.80 35.06 -16.64
N LYS A 675 -3.39 36.03 -17.34
CA LYS A 675 -2.85 37.40 -17.31
C LYS A 675 -3.47 38.18 -16.14
N ILE A 676 -2.65 38.41 -15.11
CA ILE A 676 -2.94 39.34 -14.01
C ILE A 676 -2.47 40.73 -14.49
N HIS A 677 -3.43 41.61 -14.79
CA HIS A 677 -3.31 43.05 -15.07
C HIS A 677 -2.86 43.65 -16.44
N SER A 678 -3.67 44.67 -16.79
CA SER A 678 -3.62 45.86 -17.67
C SER A 678 -3.06 45.86 -19.11
N SER A 679 -1.85 45.40 -19.43
CA SER A 679 -1.16 45.91 -20.64
C SER A 679 -1.68 45.39 -22.00
N ALA A 680 -2.21 44.15 -22.08
CA ALA A 680 -2.75 43.60 -23.35
C ALA A 680 -4.23 43.96 -23.60
N LYS A 681 -4.89 44.60 -22.63
CA LYS A 681 -6.30 45.02 -22.75
C LYS A 681 -6.48 46.01 -23.89
N LYS A 682 -5.48 46.88 -24.17
CA LYS A 682 -5.53 47.87 -25.27
C LYS A 682 -5.44 47.23 -26.66
N VAL A 683 -4.55 46.25 -26.86
CA VAL A 683 -4.34 45.60 -28.17
C VAL A 683 -5.50 44.65 -28.52
N LEU A 684 -6.04 43.92 -27.54
CA LEU A 684 -7.16 42.99 -27.76
C LEU A 684 -8.53 43.67 -27.75
N ARG A 685 -8.75 44.75 -26.98
CA ARG A 685 -10.00 45.56 -27.10
C ARG A 685 -10.17 46.10 -28.52
N LYS A 686 -9.09 46.56 -29.18
CA LYS A 686 -9.15 47.02 -30.58
C LYS A 686 -9.54 45.91 -31.58
N ARG A 687 -9.17 44.64 -31.34
CA ARG A 687 -9.48 43.50 -32.23
C ARG A 687 -10.76 42.73 -31.90
N PHE A 688 -11.29 42.86 -30.69
CA PHE A 688 -12.59 42.24 -30.31
C PHE A 688 -13.78 43.20 -30.45
N LYS A 689 -13.57 44.52 -30.51
CA LYS A 689 -14.64 45.50 -30.82
C LYS A 689 -15.00 45.61 -32.31
N LYS A 690 -14.18 45.10 -33.23
CA LYS A 690 -14.36 45.38 -34.68
C LYS A 690 -15.35 44.46 -35.40
N ARG A 691 -15.99 43.50 -34.70
CA ARG A 691 -17.07 42.63 -35.20
C ARG A 691 -17.92 42.15 -34.02
N SER A 692 -18.64 43.06 -33.38
CA SER A 692 -19.89 42.76 -32.66
C SER A 692 -21.03 43.01 -33.60
#